data_AF-A0A2E7L7Z7-F1
#
_entry.id   AF-A0A2E7L7Z7-F1
#
_cell.length_a   1.000
_cell.length_b   1.000
_cell.length_c   1.000
_cell.angle_alpha   90.00
_cell.angle_beta   90.00
_cell.angle_gamma   90.00
#
_symmetry.space_group_name_H-M   'P 1'
#
loop_
_entity.id
_entity.type
_entity.pdbx_description
1 polymer ?
#
loop_
_entity_poly.entity_id
_entity_poly.type
_entity_poly.pdbx_seq_one_letter_code
_entity_poly.pdbx_strand_id
1 'polypeptide(L)'
;MTALEIAERVQPLYRRIQWTALLAMGLLMVVGFLSGKFFPFQGQMIFCLFGVGTGAAVARMFHPAGRELTWLAAAALLAVTASQVFYQLLVWSETWRVHPSVIGWRLWWSSVVGTICLGLLQVLWRAGARWKWNSGRTTLGFTALLGALLIWLAFRPNPVATFPGWWLILTPLAALGSFVGSTVLITRWVRSRPDSPTPMAQWFRTALSVTAQVVVVAGAFYVGRLSVPPPSPFDHMPSALAEMSTEEVQRQVELDHRALREVVHSLDALGDEAEQWHATVQKTMRDENREIYNPAETDALRDLFGRFLRYRGRLTRMVALYLGFREVRDDALRARAYLLGYCAGATLLESGRRLVKEFRDDPLARAKLNEADPGRLKPDMFEAVYHGVTSPEHMEMFATLGRLYRDYQQRWREEEVFKQADFDWLAGRIESSTSSIADIRLSPTRAWFSRIKRRMLRDANMPLYEAQEIMSTIVGDTRMVSRPAFISEAQIVTAKGMLEPGDILLVRRNWYLSNAFLPGFWPHAALYVGTPEQLKALGIDESNAGPAWEDYMTPEDGRQRVVLEAVSEGVGFYAAEHSMGADYVLAMRPKLAPEQIRQAILKAFEYNSRDYDFNFDFFTDDKIVCSELIYRAYHPMLTMDNETVLGKTVITPLGLGRKCTREHGQPGGQLEFVLFLDTAAGQSSAHFARMQNCAPSMDRPKAFNE
;
A
#
# COMPACT_ATOMS: atom_id res chain seq x y z
N MET A 1 -19.90 -61.26 4.22
CA MET A 1 -18.84 -60.24 4.32
C MET A 1 -18.69 -59.86 5.79
N THR A 2 -17.56 -60.18 6.41
CA THR A 2 -17.32 -59.90 7.83
C THR A 2 -17.10 -58.40 8.07
N ALA A 3 -17.28 -57.91 9.31
CA ALA A 3 -17.01 -56.50 9.64
C ALA A 3 -15.57 -56.06 9.31
N LEU A 4 -14.63 -57.02 9.32
CA LEU A 4 -13.24 -56.83 8.90
C LEU A 4 -13.12 -56.59 7.38
N GLU A 5 -13.82 -57.37 6.57
CA GLU A 5 -13.85 -57.22 5.10
C GLU A 5 -14.54 -55.93 4.65
N ILE A 6 -15.53 -55.45 5.42
CA ILE A 6 -16.15 -54.13 5.22
C ILE A 6 -15.14 -53.03 5.56
N ALA A 7 -14.43 -53.12 6.68
CA ALA A 7 -13.45 -52.13 7.11
C ALA A 7 -12.25 -52.02 6.15
N GLU A 8 -11.76 -53.15 5.62
CA GLU A 8 -10.69 -53.18 4.61
C GLU A 8 -11.13 -52.63 3.24
N ARG A 9 -12.39 -52.84 2.84
CA ARG A 9 -12.94 -52.19 1.63
C ARG A 9 -13.18 -50.68 1.82
N VAL A 10 -13.58 -50.24 3.01
CA VAL A 10 -13.92 -48.83 3.30
C VAL A 10 -12.67 -47.95 3.51
N GLN A 11 -11.57 -48.48 4.03
CA GLN A 11 -10.32 -47.73 4.23
C GLN A 11 -9.73 -47.06 2.96
N PRO A 12 -9.55 -47.75 1.82
CA PRO A 12 -9.05 -47.13 0.60
C PRO A 12 -10.08 -46.16 -0.01
N LEU A 13 -11.37 -46.42 0.19
CA LEU A 13 -12.45 -45.51 -0.21
C LEU A 13 -12.41 -44.21 0.62
N TYR A 14 -12.22 -44.27 1.94
CA TYR A 14 -12.16 -43.09 2.80
C TYR A 14 -10.98 -42.15 2.45
N ARG A 15 -9.81 -42.72 2.14
CA ARG A 15 -8.65 -41.95 1.64
C ARG A 15 -8.94 -41.27 0.32
N ARG A 16 -9.67 -41.92 -0.59
CA ARG A 16 -10.09 -41.32 -1.87
C ARG A 16 -11.14 -40.24 -1.65
N ILE A 17 -12.16 -40.52 -0.84
CA ILE A 17 -13.29 -39.62 -0.54
C ILE A 17 -12.84 -38.25 -0.04
N GLN A 18 -11.85 -38.17 0.85
CA GLN A 18 -11.35 -36.90 1.38
C GLN A 18 -10.65 -36.04 0.31
N TRP A 19 -9.80 -36.66 -0.52
CA TRP A 19 -9.10 -35.95 -1.59
C TRP A 19 -10.02 -35.65 -2.77
N THR A 20 -10.98 -36.53 -3.08
CA THR A 20 -12.00 -36.27 -4.10
C THR A 20 -12.97 -35.19 -3.67
N ALA A 21 -13.30 -35.07 -2.38
CA ALA A 21 -14.13 -33.97 -1.88
C ALA A 21 -13.38 -32.62 -1.97
N LEU A 22 -12.09 -32.60 -1.62
CA LEU A 22 -11.21 -31.43 -1.79
C LEU A 22 -11.11 -31.00 -3.26
N LEU A 23 -10.90 -31.98 -4.14
CA LEU A 23 -10.73 -31.76 -5.58
C LEU A 23 -12.05 -31.36 -6.24
N ALA A 24 -13.18 -31.98 -5.86
CA ALA A 24 -14.51 -31.61 -6.33
C ALA A 24 -14.94 -30.22 -5.86
N MET A 25 -14.67 -29.86 -4.60
CA MET A 25 -14.94 -28.52 -4.09
C MET A 25 -14.07 -27.49 -4.81
N GLY A 26 -12.78 -27.76 -5.00
CA GLY A 26 -11.88 -26.92 -5.79
C GLY A 26 -12.37 -26.75 -7.23
N LEU A 27 -12.84 -27.83 -7.87
CA LEU A 27 -13.36 -27.80 -9.23
C LEU A 27 -14.67 -27.02 -9.34
N LEU A 28 -15.60 -27.19 -8.39
CA LEU A 28 -16.85 -26.42 -8.33
C LEU A 28 -16.59 -24.92 -8.15
N MET A 29 -15.56 -24.56 -7.37
CA MET A 29 -15.15 -23.16 -7.20
C MET A 29 -14.50 -22.60 -8.47
N VAL A 30 -13.67 -23.37 -9.16
CA VAL A 30 -13.09 -23.00 -10.48
C VAL A 30 -14.20 -22.84 -11.53
N VAL A 31 -15.17 -23.76 -11.57
CA VAL A 31 -16.32 -23.68 -12.47
C VAL A 31 -17.14 -22.42 -12.17
N GLY A 32 -17.45 -22.13 -10.90
CA GLY A 32 -18.18 -20.92 -10.54
C GLY A 32 -17.42 -19.62 -10.88
N PHE A 33 -16.08 -19.64 -10.78
CA PHE A 33 -15.19 -18.56 -11.23
C PHE A 33 -15.27 -18.36 -12.75
N LEU A 34 -15.10 -19.43 -13.53
CA LEU A 34 -15.20 -19.40 -15.00
C LEU A 34 -16.62 -19.03 -15.48
N SER A 35 -17.64 -19.29 -14.67
CA SER A 35 -19.04 -18.94 -14.96
C SER A 35 -19.37 -17.46 -14.75
N GLY A 36 -18.40 -16.62 -14.34
CA GLY A 36 -18.62 -15.21 -14.06
C GLY A 36 -19.56 -14.93 -12.88
N LYS A 37 -19.88 -15.96 -12.07
CA LYS A 37 -20.76 -15.82 -10.89
C LYS A 37 -20.05 -15.18 -9.70
N PHE A 38 -18.73 -15.01 -9.78
CA PHE A 38 -17.89 -14.45 -8.71
C PHE A 38 -16.93 -13.39 -9.29
N PHE A 39 -17.19 -12.10 -9.01
CA PHE A 39 -16.29 -10.97 -9.32
C PHE A 39 -16.18 -10.02 -8.10
N PRO A 40 -14.98 -9.48 -7.75
CA PRO A 40 -13.62 -10.02 -7.86
C PRO A 40 -13.02 -10.26 -6.45
N PHE A 41 -12.52 -11.47 -6.16
CA PHE A 41 -11.87 -11.75 -4.86
C PHE A 41 -10.80 -12.84 -4.94
N GLN A 42 -9.66 -12.51 -5.58
CA GLN A 42 -8.49 -13.40 -5.64
C GLN A 42 -8.03 -13.85 -4.23
N GLY A 43 -8.15 -12.98 -3.21
CA GLY A 43 -7.79 -13.32 -1.82
C GLY A 43 -8.69 -14.36 -1.14
N GLN A 44 -10.01 -14.37 -1.37
CA GLN A 44 -10.98 -15.23 -0.70
C GLN A 44 -10.84 -16.66 -1.17
N MET A 45 -10.51 -16.86 -2.45
CA MET A 45 -10.20 -18.17 -2.99
C MET A 45 -8.91 -18.75 -2.37
N ILE A 46 -7.86 -17.93 -2.23
CA ILE A 46 -6.62 -18.34 -1.57
C ILE A 46 -6.89 -18.70 -0.10
N PHE A 47 -7.64 -17.86 0.62
CA PHE A 47 -8.02 -18.15 2.01
C PHE A 47 -8.89 -19.40 2.12
N CYS A 48 -9.83 -19.62 1.20
CA CYS A 48 -10.65 -20.81 1.16
C CYS A 48 -9.80 -22.09 0.95
N LEU A 49 -8.89 -22.08 -0.03
CA LEU A 49 -7.96 -23.18 -0.28
C LEU A 49 -7.06 -23.46 0.93
N PHE A 50 -6.57 -22.40 1.59
CA PHE A 50 -5.79 -22.52 2.82
C PHE A 50 -6.59 -23.16 3.96
N GLY A 51 -7.83 -22.71 4.20
CA GLY A 51 -8.70 -23.28 5.22
C GLY A 51 -8.97 -24.76 4.99
N VAL A 52 -9.36 -25.13 3.77
CA VAL A 52 -9.67 -26.53 3.41
C VAL A 52 -8.40 -27.41 3.50
N GLY A 53 -7.27 -26.93 3.00
CA GLY A 53 -5.99 -27.67 3.04
C GLY A 53 -5.50 -27.92 4.47
N THR A 54 -5.54 -26.89 5.33
CA THR A 54 -5.15 -27.02 6.74
C THR A 54 -6.11 -27.91 7.53
N GLY A 55 -7.43 -27.77 7.31
CA GLY A 55 -8.44 -28.64 7.92
C GLY A 55 -8.24 -30.12 7.58
N ALA A 56 -7.97 -30.42 6.31
CA ALA A 56 -7.70 -31.79 5.85
C ALA A 56 -6.41 -32.37 6.48
N ALA A 57 -5.33 -31.57 6.57
CA ALA A 57 -4.08 -31.99 7.20
C ALA A 57 -4.28 -32.31 8.69
N VAL A 58 -4.98 -31.44 9.41
CA VAL A 58 -5.28 -31.60 10.85
C VAL A 58 -6.18 -32.82 11.10
N ALA A 59 -7.24 -33.01 10.29
CA ALA A 59 -8.11 -34.18 10.38
C ALA A 59 -7.32 -35.49 10.24
N ARG A 60 -6.34 -35.52 9.32
CA ARG A 60 -5.48 -36.70 9.09
C ARG A 60 -4.53 -36.97 10.27
N MET A 61 -4.06 -35.93 10.96
CA MET A 61 -3.23 -36.09 12.16
C MET A 61 -4.05 -36.71 13.30
N PHE A 62 -5.31 -36.29 13.47
CA PHE A 62 -6.17 -36.80 14.55
C PHE A 62 -6.73 -38.19 14.25
N HIS A 63 -6.94 -38.52 12.98
CA HIS A 63 -7.38 -39.85 12.55
C HIS A 63 -6.48 -40.44 11.44
N PRO A 64 -5.36 -41.11 11.82
CA PRO A 64 -4.53 -41.84 10.88
C PRO A 64 -5.32 -42.96 10.20
N ALA A 65 -5.13 -43.13 8.89
CA ALA A 65 -5.95 -43.97 8.01
C ALA A 65 -5.93 -45.50 8.26
N GLY A 66 -5.44 -45.96 9.41
CA GLY A 66 -5.30 -47.39 9.75
C GLY A 66 -5.66 -47.72 11.19
N ARG A 67 -6.43 -46.86 11.88
CA ARG A 67 -6.81 -47.06 13.29
C ARG A 67 -8.30 -46.78 13.49
N GLU A 68 -8.89 -47.40 14.51
CA GLU A 68 -10.29 -47.18 14.89
C GLU A 68 -10.54 -45.74 15.37
N LEU A 69 -11.74 -45.25 15.06
CA LEU A 69 -12.22 -43.92 15.43
C LEU A 69 -12.68 -43.94 16.90
N THR A 70 -11.93 -43.28 17.76
CA THR A 70 -12.31 -43.10 19.17
C THR A 70 -13.31 -41.95 19.31
N TRP A 71 -14.05 -41.91 20.43
CA TRP A 71 -14.96 -40.81 20.73
C TRP A 71 -14.26 -39.43 20.77
N LEU A 72 -13.02 -39.37 21.29
CA LEU A 72 -12.19 -38.15 21.29
C LEU A 72 -11.78 -37.72 19.89
N ALA A 73 -11.46 -38.68 19.00
CA ALA A 73 -11.18 -38.39 17.60
C ALA A 73 -12.44 -37.92 16.86
N ALA A 74 -13.60 -38.50 17.15
CA ALA A 74 -14.87 -38.05 16.59
C ALA A 74 -15.20 -36.60 17.02
N ALA A 75 -15.03 -36.28 18.31
CA ALA A 75 -15.20 -34.93 18.82
C ALA A 75 -14.21 -33.93 18.21
N ALA A 76 -12.93 -34.31 18.05
CA ALA A 76 -11.93 -33.48 17.40
C ALA A 76 -12.25 -33.24 15.91
N LEU A 77 -12.71 -34.26 15.17
CA LEU A 77 -13.13 -34.12 13.78
C LEU A 77 -14.38 -33.25 13.62
N LEU A 78 -15.31 -33.33 14.57
CA LEU A 78 -16.47 -32.44 14.61
C LEU A 78 -16.05 -30.98 14.86
N ALA A 79 -15.07 -30.75 15.74
CA ALA A 79 -14.49 -29.42 15.94
C ALA A 79 -13.73 -28.90 14.70
N VAL A 80 -13.00 -29.76 13.99
CA VAL A 80 -12.40 -29.42 12.68
C VAL A 80 -13.48 -29.01 11.70
N THR A 81 -14.55 -29.79 11.59
CA THR A 81 -15.66 -29.49 10.67
C THR A 81 -16.33 -28.17 11.02
N ALA A 82 -16.63 -27.93 12.30
CA ALA A 82 -17.20 -26.69 12.78
C ALA A 82 -16.27 -25.49 12.50
N SER A 83 -14.96 -25.64 12.74
CA SER A 83 -14.00 -24.56 12.45
C SER A 83 -13.89 -24.24 10.97
N GLN A 84 -13.99 -25.24 10.10
CA GLN A 84 -14.06 -25.01 8.65
C GLN A 84 -15.34 -24.29 8.25
N VAL A 85 -16.49 -24.71 8.77
CA VAL A 85 -17.78 -24.05 8.47
C VAL A 85 -17.75 -22.59 8.91
N PHE A 86 -17.34 -22.30 10.15
CA PHE A 86 -17.28 -20.93 10.64
C PHE A 86 -16.21 -20.10 9.93
N TYR A 87 -15.07 -20.70 9.58
CA TYR A 87 -14.04 -20.03 8.78
C TYR A 87 -14.59 -19.64 7.40
N GLN A 88 -15.28 -20.55 6.72
CA GLN A 88 -15.87 -20.25 5.41
C GLN A 88 -17.01 -19.22 5.52
N LEU A 89 -17.83 -19.28 6.57
CA LEU A 89 -18.80 -18.22 6.85
C LEU A 89 -18.13 -16.86 7.05
N LEU A 90 -16.99 -16.81 7.75
CA LEU A 90 -16.21 -15.57 7.89
C LEU A 90 -15.58 -15.12 6.57
N VAL A 91 -15.10 -16.04 5.73
CA VAL A 91 -14.47 -15.75 4.43
C VAL A 91 -15.51 -15.25 3.41
N TRP A 92 -16.70 -15.83 3.39
CA TRP A 92 -17.70 -15.57 2.34
C TRP A 92 -18.88 -14.70 2.78
N SER A 93 -19.15 -14.57 4.08
CA SER A 93 -20.25 -13.76 4.60
C SER A 93 -19.75 -12.56 5.38
N GLU A 94 -19.96 -11.38 4.82
CA GLU A 94 -19.72 -10.11 5.51
C GLU A 94 -20.57 -9.99 6.78
N THR A 95 -21.84 -10.41 6.75
CA THR A 95 -22.76 -10.39 7.89
C THR A 95 -22.20 -11.15 9.10
N TRP A 96 -21.58 -12.31 8.89
CA TRP A 96 -20.94 -13.09 9.97
C TRP A 96 -19.63 -12.47 10.46
N ARG A 97 -18.93 -11.76 9.57
CA ARG A 97 -17.64 -11.11 9.87
C ARG A 97 -17.79 -9.82 10.65
N VAL A 98 -18.85 -9.05 10.38
CA VAL A 98 -19.08 -7.71 10.95
C VAL A 98 -20.24 -7.65 11.94
N HIS A 99 -20.85 -8.79 12.29
CA HIS A 99 -21.97 -8.83 13.23
C HIS A 99 -21.59 -8.16 14.57
N PRO A 100 -22.44 -7.29 15.15
CA PRO A 100 -22.13 -6.56 16.39
C PRO A 100 -21.76 -7.45 17.58
N SER A 101 -22.35 -8.64 17.68
CA SER A 101 -22.01 -9.62 18.73
C SER A 101 -20.69 -10.37 18.49
N VAL A 102 -20.03 -10.14 17.35
CA VAL A 102 -18.85 -10.86 16.84
C VAL A 102 -19.01 -12.38 16.88
N ILE A 103 -20.25 -12.87 16.79
CA ILE A 103 -20.60 -14.29 17.01
C ILE A 103 -19.89 -15.23 16.04
N GLY A 104 -19.67 -14.83 14.78
CA GLY A 104 -18.91 -15.63 13.82
C GLY A 104 -17.47 -15.87 14.26
N TRP A 105 -16.80 -14.83 14.75
CA TRP A 105 -15.43 -14.92 15.29
C TRP A 105 -15.39 -15.74 16.59
N ARG A 106 -16.38 -15.60 17.46
CA ARG A 106 -16.48 -16.36 18.73
C ARG A 106 -16.65 -17.87 18.48
N LEU A 107 -17.54 -18.23 17.55
CA LEU A 107 -17.80 -19.61 17.17
C LEU A 107 -16.59 -20.24 16.46
N TRP A 108 -15.97 -19.49 15.54
CA TRP A 108 -14.74 -19.91 14.89
C TRP A 108 -13.61 -20.14 15.91
N TRP A 109 -13.32 -19.17 16.78
CA TRP A 109 -12.29 -19.32 17.82
C TRP A 109 -12.52 -20.54 18.72
N SER A 110 -13.75 -20.71 19.21
CA SER A 110 -14.10 -21.84 20.08
C SER A 110 -13.88 -23.18 19.39
N SER A 111 -14.24 -23.27 18.11
CA SER A 111 -14.06 -24.49 17.32
C SER A 111 -12.59 -24.77 16.95
N VAL A 112 -11.76 -23.74 16.74
CA VAL A 112 -10.31 -23.89 16.52
C VAL A 112 -9.60 -24.34 17.79
N VAL A 113 -9.90 -23.72 18.93
CA VAL A 113 -9.36 -24.15 20.22
C VAL A 113 -9.81 -25.58 20.54
N GLY A 114 -11.09 -25.90 20.31
CA GLY A 114 -11.61 -27.27 20.45
C GLY A 114 -10.87 -28.27 19.57
N THR A 115 -10.60 -27.91 18.31
CA THR A 115 -9.83 -28.72 17.34
C THR A 115 -8.45 -29.07 17.90
N ILE A 116 -7.71 -28.07 18.37
CA ILE A 116 -6.34 -28.25 18.86
C ILE A 116 -6.32 -29.01 20.19
N CYS A 117 -7.16 -28.64 21.14
CA CYS A 117 -7.17 -29.24 22.49
C CYS A 117 -7.69 -30.69 22.47
N LEU A 118 -8.78 -30.97 21.78
CA LEU A 118 -9.30 -32.35 21.65
C LEU A 118 -8.35 -33.21 20.84
N GLY A 119 -7.72 -32.64 19.80
CA GLY A 119 -6.67 -33.29 19.04
C GLY A 119 -5.46 -33.66 19.88
N LEU A 120 -4.98 -32.73 20.72
CA LEU A 120 -3.87 -32.98 21.65
C LEU A 120 -4.25 -34.02 22.70
N LEU A 121 -5.44 -33.92 23.31
CA LEU A 121 -5.95 -34.92 24.24
C LEU A 121 -6.03 -36.33 23.61
N GLN A 122 -6.45 -36.41 22.35
CA GLN A 122 -6.49 -37.66 21.59
C GLN A 122 -5.08 -38.23 21.35
N VAL A 123 -4.11 -37.37 21.00
CA VAL A 123 -2.70 -37.78 20.85
C VAL A 123 -2.14 -38.28 22.18
N LEU A 124 -2.39 -37.57 23.28
CA LEU A 124 -1.94 -37.95 24.61
C LEU A 124 -2.58 -39.26 25.07
N TRP A 125 -3.87 -39.43 24.87
CA TRP A 125 -4.59 -40.67 25.16
C TRP A 125 -3.98 -41.86 24.40
N ARG A 126 -3.69 -41.67 23.10
CA ARG A 126 -2.98 -42.67 22.28
C ARG A 126 -1.53 -42.91 22.70
N ALA A 127 -0.89 -41.91 23.30
CA ALA A 127 0.43 -42.01 23.89
C ALA A 127 0.45 -42.76 25.24
N GLY A 128 -0.70 -43.32 25.65
CA GLY A 128 -0.82 -44.08 26.89
C GLY A 128 -1.27 -43.24 28.10
N ALA A 129 -1.62 -41.96 27.89
CA ALA A 129 -2.23 -41.15 28.95
C ALA A 129 -3.60 -41.72 29.31
N ARG A 130 -3.69 -42.38 30.46
CA ARG A 130 -4.96 -42.87 31.01
C ARG A 130 -5.35 -42.04 32.22
N TRP A 131 -6.64 -41.80 32.38
CA TRP A 131 -7.24 -41.16 33.55
C TRP A 131 -7.00 -41.93 34.87
N LYS A 132 -6.47 -43.16 34.81
CA LYS A 132 -6.12 -44.00 35.97
C LYS A 132 -4.69 -43.79 36.51
N TRP A 133 -3.78 -43.14 35.74
CA TRP A 133 -2.39 -42.92 36.14
C TRP A 133 -2.17 -41.46 36.58
N ASN A 134 -1.50 -41.24 37.71
CA ASN A 134 -1.38 -39.90 38.32
C ASN A 134 -0.77 -38.85 37.37
N SER A 135 0.27 -39.18 36.59
CA SER A 135 0.90 -38.25 35.64
C SER A 135 0.15 -38.08 34.31
N GLY A 136 -0.59 -39.12 33.88
CA GLY A 136 -1.45 -39.03 32.70
C GLY A 136 -2.67 -38.16 32.96
N ARG A 137 -3.28 -38.31 34.14
CA ARG A 137 -4.46 -37.54 34.58
C ARG A 137 -4.16 -36.05 34.73
N THR A 138 -3.00 -35.69 35.29
CA THR A 138 -2.60 -34.28 35.44
C THR A 138 -2.39 -33.60 34.09
N THR A 139 -1.72 -34.27 33.15
CA THR A 139 -1.49 -33.72 31.81
C THR A 139 -2.79 -33.52 31.04
N LEU A 140 -3.68 -34.52 31.06
CA LEU A 140 -5.00 -34.42 30.43
C LEU A 140 -5.84 -33.32 31.09
N GLY A 141 -5.77 -33.20 32.42
CA GLY A 141 -6.43 -32.15 33.19
C GLY A 141 -5.94 -30.75 32.83
N PHE A 142 -4.63 -30.53 32.76
CA PHE A 142 -4.07 -29.23 32.35
C PHE A 142 -4.38 -28.88 30.89
N THR A 143 -4.36 -29.87 30.00
CA THR A 143 -4.72 -29.67 28.59
C THR A 143 -6.20 -29.29 28.43
N ALA A 144 -7.09 -29.95 29.17
CA ALA A 144 -8.51 -29.64 29.19
C ALA A 144 -8.79 -28.26 29.83
N LEU A 145 -8.12 -27.95 30.94
CA LEU A 145 -8.21 -26.65 31.61
C LEU A 145 -7.72 -25.52 30.69
N LEU A 146 -6.60 -25.71 29.99
CA LEU A 146 -6.09 -24.77 29.01
C LEU A 146 -7.11 -24.53 27.89
N GLY A 147 -7.70 -25.60 27.35
CA GLY A 147 -8.76 -25.49 26.35
C GLY A 147 -9.97 -24.71 26.85
N ALA A 148 -10.43 -24.98 28.07
CA ALA A 148 -11.54 -24.26 28.68
C ALA A 148 -11.21 -22.76 28.90
N LEU A 149 -10.01 -22.45 29.39
CA LEU A 149 -9.55 -21.07 29.60
C LEU A 149 -9.44 -20.27 28.31
N LEU A 150 -9.02 -20.92 27.21
CA LEU A 150 -8.91 -20.32 25.89
C LEU A 150 -10.28 -20.19 25.19
N ILE A 151 -11.19 -21.15 25.35
CA ILE A 151 -12.57 -21.04 24.86
C ILE A 151 -13.31 -19.93 25.61
N TRP A 152 -13.09 -19.79 26.93
CA TRP A 152 -13.70 -18.74 27.73
C TRP A 152 -13.43 -17.33 27.18
N LEU A 153 -12.29 -17.10 26.53
CA LEU A 153 -11.99 -15.83 25.86
C LEU A 153 -13.03 -15.43 24.81
N ALA A 154 -13.61 -16.40 24.08
CA ALA A 154 -14.65 -16.13 23.09
C ALA A 154 -15.99 -15.69 23.72
N PHE A 155 -16.19 -15.90 25.01
CA PHE A 155 -17.42 -15.53 25.71
C PHE A 155 -17.29 -14.23 26.50
N ARG A 156 -16.11 -13.60 26.50
CA ARG A 156 -15.94 -12.29 27.15
C ARG A 156 -16.79 -11.21 26.45
N PRO A 157 -17.36 -10.26 27.19
CA PRO A 157 -18.02 -9.09 26.59
C PRO A 157 -17.06 -8.27 25.73
N ASN A 158 -15.82 -8.10 26.21
CA ASN A 158 -14.73 -7.44 25.49
C ASN A 158 -13.49 -8.37 25.42
N PRO A 159 -13.15 -8.92 24.25
CA PRO A 159 -12.01 -9.83 24.08
C PRO A 159 -10.64 -9.18 24.34
N VAL A 160 -10.54 -7.86 24.23
CA VAL A 160 -9.28 -7.10 24.39
C VAL A 160 -9.17 -6.39 25.73
N ALA A 161 -10.19 -6.48 26.59
CA ALA A 161 -10.12 -5.97 27.95
C ALA A 161 -9.03 -6.71 28.75
N THR A 162 -8.43 -6.03 29.71
CA THR A 162 -7.43 -6.61 30.63
C THR A 162 -7.93 -7.94 31.22
N PHE A 163 -7.04 -8.93 31.26
CA PHE A 163 -7.39 -10.26 31.75
C PHE A 163 -7.54 -10.24 33.28
N PRO A 164 -8.53 -10.94 33.85
CA PRO A 164 -8.62 -11.08 35.31
C PRO A 164 -7.35 -11.72 35.88
N GLY A 165 -6.92 -11.29 37.06
CA GLY A 165 -5.70 -11.81 37.71
C GLY A 165 -5.68 -13.33 37.87
N TRP A 166 -6.84 -13.95 38.13
CA TRP A 166 -6.96 -15.42 38.19
C TRP A 166 -6.65 -16.10 36.85
N TRP A 167 -7.01 -15.48 35.72
CA TRP A 167 -6.79 -16.04 34.38
C TRP A 167 -5.31 -15.93 33.99
N LEU A 168 -4.67 -14.82 34.35
CA LEU A 168 -3.23 -14.60 34.17
C LEU A 168 -2.35 -15.58 34.95
N ILE A 169 -2.88 -16.17 36.03
CA ILE A 169 -2.17 -17.17 36.83
C ILE A 169 -2.49 -18.59 36.33
N LEU A 170 -3.77 -18.91 36.12
CA LEU A 170 -4.20 -20.25 35.75
C LEU A 170 -3.80 -20.65 34.33
N THR A 171 -3.79 -19.71 33.37
CA THR A 171 -3.50 -20.03 31.97
C THR A 171 -2.04 -20.41 31.75
N PRO A 172 -1.03 -19.65 32.22
CA PRO A 172 0.37 -20.06 32.11
C PRO A 172 0.66 -21.37 32.85
N LEU A 173 0.04 -21.59 34.01
CA LEU A 173 0.19 -22.82 34.77
C LEU A 173 -0.42 -24.03 34.03
N ALA A 174 -1.60 -23.88 33.43
CA ALA A 174 -2.22 -24.90 32.59
C ALA A 174 -1.42 -25.16 31.30
N ALA A 175 -0.88 -24.11 30.67
CA ALA A 175 -0.01 -24.22 29.51
C ALA A 175 1.28 -24.97 29.83
N LEU A 176 1.95 -24.62 30.94
CA LEU A 176 3.17 -25.28 31.39
C LEU A 176 2.93 -26.75 31.75
N GLY A 177 1.85 -27.05 32.49
CA GLY A 177 1.47 -28.41 32.86
C GLY A 177 1.11 -29.28 31.65
N SER A 178 0.37 -28.71 30.68
CA SER A 178 0.06 -29.36 29.41
C SER A 178 1.34 -29.63 28.61
N PHE A 179 2.25 -28.66 28.51
CA PHE A 179 3.48 -28.76 27.73
C PHE A 179 4.47 -29.78 28.31
N VAL A 180 4.77 -29.69 29.60
CA VAL A 180 5.72 -30.60 30.28
C VAL A 180 5.18 -32.03 30.25
N GLY A 181 3.91 -32.21 30.62
CA GLY A 181 3.27 -33.53 30.63
C GLY A 181 3.17 -34.15 29.25
N SER A 182 2.81 -33.36 28.23
CA SER A 182 2.72 -33.82 26.84
C SER A 182 4.08 -34.26 26.32
N THR A 183 5.12 -33.47 26.58
CA THR A 183 6.49 -33.78 26.17
C THR A 183 6.96 -35.10 26.79
N VAL A 184 6.73 -35.32 28.09
CA VAL A 184 7.12 -36.56 28.77
C VAL A 184 6.38 -37.77 28.21
N LEU A 185 5.07 -37.68 28.04
CA LEU A 185 4.23 -38.80 27.58
C LEU A 185 4.50 -39.16 26.12
N ILE A 186 4.60 -38.15 25.25
CA ILE A 186 4.91 -38.35 23.83
C ILE A 186 6.32 -38.91 23.68
N THR A 187 7.31 -38.42 24.44
CA THR A 187 8.69 -38.95 24.40
C THR A 187 8.75 -40.41 24.85
N ARG A 188 8.03 -40.78 25.92
CA ARG A 188 7.94 -42.18 26.38
C ARG A 188 7.29 -43.09 25.34
N TRP A 189 6.21 -42.64 24.74
CA TRP A 189 5.50 -43.40 23.72
C TRP A 189 6.29 -43.55 22.42
N VAL A 190 7.01 -42.50 22.01
CA VAL A 190 7.92 -42.57 20.85
C VAL A 190 9.04 -43.59 21.10
N ARG A 191 9.55 -43.70 22.33
CA ARG A 191 10.55 -44.70 22.73
C ARG A 191 10.02 -46.13 22.80
N SER A 192 8.70 -46.33 22.91
CA SER A 192 8.08 -47.64 23.09
C SER A 192 7.33 -48.16 21.85
N ARG A 193 7.49 -47.53 20.68
CA ARG A 193 6.88 -47.99 19.42
C ARG A 193 7.77 -49.05 18.73
N PRO A 194 7.22 -50.14 18.19
CA PRO A 194 8.00 -51.03 17.33
C PRO A 194 8.41 -50.31 16.04
N ASP A 195 9.57 -50.66 15.51
CA ASP A 195 10.19 -50.01 14.36
C ASP A 195 9.28 -50.02 13.12
N SER A 196 8.98 -48.82 12.61
CA SER A 196 8.55 -48.66 11.22
C SER A 196 9.80 -48.60 10.32
N PRO A 197 9.81 -49.16 9.10
CA PRO A 197 11.05 -49.46 8.36
C PRO A 197 11.91 -48.27 7.93
N THR A 198 11.49 -47.03 8.18
CA THR A 198 12.30 -45.83 7.93
C THR A 198 12.10 -44.82 9.05
N PRO A 199 12.97 -44.82 10.09
CA PRO A 199 12.90 -43.83 11.15
C PRO A 199 13.33 -42.46 10.60
N MET A 200 12.41 -41.50 10.64
CA MET A 200 12.74 -40.09 10.42
C MET A 200 13.80 -39.65 11.45
N ALA A 201 14.94 -39.13 10.98
CA ALA A 201 16.11 -38.82 11.79
C ALA A 201 15.79 -37.88 12.97
N GLN A 202 16.45 -38.09 14.11
CA GLN A 202 16.14 -37.38 15.37
C GLN A 202 16.34 -35.87 15.26
N TRP A 203 17.38 -35.43 14.54
CA TRP A 203 17.62 -34.01 14.25
C TRP A 203 16.46 -33.39 13.45
N PHE A 204 15.84 -34.15 12.54
CA PHE A 204 14.74 -33.68 11.69
C PHE A 204 13.44 -33.48 12.49
N ARG A 205 13.17 -34.32 13.51
CA ARG A 205 12.00 -34.17 14.39
C ARG A 205 12.13 -32.95 15.31
N THR A 206 13.32 -32.75 15.86
CA THR A 206 13.65 -31.56 16.65
C THR A 206 13.55 -30.31 15.78
N ALA A 207 14.13 -30.35 14.58
CA ALA A 207 14.02 -29.28 13.60
C ALA A 207 12.56 -28.95 13.28
N LEU A 208 11.74 -29.93 12.93
CA LEU A 208 10.32 -29.70 12.60
C LEU A 208 9.53 -29.10 13.78
N SER A 209 9.80 -29.55 15.01
CA SER A 209 9.12 -29.05 16.21
C SER A 209 9.54 -27.62 16.55
N VAL A 210 10.84 -27.31 16.45
CA VAL A 210 11.38 -25.96 16.61
C VAL A 210 10.84 -25.05 15.50
N THR A 211 10.88 -25.49 14.23
CA THR A 211 10.31 -24.75 13.10
C THR A 211 8.83 -24.48 13.28
N ALA A 212 8.03 -25.45 13.74
CA ALA A 212 6.61 -25.23 13.99
C ALA A 212 6.37 -24.19 15.09
N GLN A 213 7.13 -24.23 16.20
CA GLN A 213 7.04 -23.24 17.28
C GLN A 213 7.48 -21.85 16.80
N VAL A 214 8.59 -21.77 16.05
CA VAL A 214 9.08 -20.53 15.44
C VAL A 214 8.03 -19.97 14.47
N VAL A 215 7.40 -20.80 13.64
CA VAL A 215 6.34 -20.37 12.72
C VAL A 215 5.11 -19.87 13.46
N VAL A 216 4.71 -20.52 14.56
CA VAL A 216 3.57 -20.05 15.38
C VAL A 216 3.90 -18.74 16.07
N VAL A 217 5.08 -18.60 16.67
CA VAL A 217 5.51 -17.37 17.35
C VAL A 217 5.71 -16.23 16.35
N ALA A 218 6.40 -16.48 15.23
CA ALA A 218 6.58 -15.51 14.16
C ALA A 218 5.26 -15.14 13.50
N GLY A 219 4.37 -16.11 13.27
CA GLY A 219 3.02 -15.87 12.75
C GLY A 219 2.15 -15.06 13.70
N ALA A 220 2.18 -15.36 15.01
CA ALA A 220 1.46 -14.60 16.04
C ALA A 220 2.01 -13.18 16.19
N PHE A 221 3.34 -13.02 16.18
CA PHE A 221 4.00 -11.71 16.20
C PHE A 221 3.64 -10.90 14.94
N TYR A 222 3.67 -11.51 13.77
CA TYR A 222 3.33 -10.88 12.50
C TYR A 222 1.86 -10.44 12.47
N VAL A 223 0.92 -11.32 12.85
CA VAL A 223 -0.51 -10.98 12.95
C VAL A 223 -0.75 -9.91 14.02
N GLY A 224 -0.04 -9.96 15.16
CA GLY A 224 -0.06 -8.92 16.17
C GLY A 224 0.37 -7.57 15.60
N ARG A 225 1.54 -7.50 14.95
CA ARG A 225 2.04 -6.29 14.28
C ARG A 225 1.07 -5.76 13.23
N LEU A 226 0.42 -6.62 12.45
CA LEU A 226 -0.55 -6.20 11.43
C LEU A 226 -1.83 -5.61 12.04
N SER A 227 -2.28 -6.15 13.17
CA SER A 227 -3.57 -5.80 13.79
C SER A 227 -3.48 -4.61 14.75
N VAL A 228 -2.33 -4.34 15.37
CA VAL A 228 -2.13 -3.23 16.33
C VAL A 228 -2.42 -1.86 15.67
N PRO A 229 -3.34 -1.04 16.21
CA PRO A 229 -3.61 0.29 15.68
C PRO A 229 -2.34 1.15 15.75
N PRO A 230 -2.13 2.08 14.80
CA PRO A 230 -1.03 3.04 14.93
C PRO A 230 -1.25 3.88 16.21
N PRO A 231 -0.18 4.32 16.88
CA PRO A 231 -0.31 5.22 18.02
C PRO A 231 -1.06 6.48 17.57
N SER A 232 -2.03 6.90 18.37
CA SER A 232 -2.75 8.14 18.11
C SER A 232 -1.85 9.33 18.44
N PRO A 233 -1.97 10.45 17.69
CA PRO A 233 -1.20 11.65 17.97
C PRO A 233 -1.53 12.27 19.34
N PHE A 234 -2.54 11.74 20.04
CA PHE A 234 -3.03 12.23 21.32
C PHE A 234 -2.61 11.35 22.52
N ASP A 235 -1.99 10.18 22.31
CA ASP A 235 -1.82 9.16 23.36
C ASP A 235 -0.72 9.48 24.39
N HIS A 236 0.16 10.45 24.11
CA HIS A 236 1.40 10.68 24.86
C HIS A 236 1.81 12.16 25.05
N MET A 237 0.88 13.11 24.95
CA MET A 237 1.25 14.53 25.13
C MET A 237 1.03 14.99 26.58
N PRO A 238 2.09 15.41 27.31
CA PRO A 238 1.90 16.14 28.56
C PRO A 238 1.11 17.42 28.28
N SER A 239 0.20 17.78 29.19
CA SER A 239 -0.67 18.95 29.02
C SER A 239 0.15 20.23 29.07
N ALA A 240 0.48 20.79 27.91
CA ALA A 240 1.15 22.09 27.83
C ALA A 240 0.35 23.20 28.55
N LEU A 241 -0.98 23.07 28.62
CA LEU A 241 -1.84 23.98 29.38
C LEU A 241 -1.59 23.93 30.90
N ALA A 242 -1.10 22.82 31.44
CA ALA A 242 -0.82 22.69 32.87
C ALA A 242 0.38 23.55 33.31
N GLU A 243 1.29 23.84 32.38
CA GLU A 243 2.51 24.62 32.63
C GLU A 243 2.32 26.13 32.39
N MET A 244 1.20 26.53 31.77
CA MET A 244 0.90 27.92 31.43
C MET A 244 0.23 28.67 32.60
N SER A 245 0.57 29.95 32.75
CA SER A 245 -0.14 30.88 33.62
C SER A 245 -1.54 31.22 33.09
N THR A 246 -2.43 31.69 33.96
CA THR A 246 -3.81 32.10 33.62
C THR A 246 -3.84 33.13 32.49
N GLU A 247 -2.91 34.09 32.49
CA GLU A 247 -2.79 35.15 31.48
C GLU A 247 -2.33 34.59 30.12
N GLU A 248 -1.40 33.63 30.13
CA GLU A 248 -0.95 32.95 28.91
C GLU A 248 -2.06 32.11 28.29
N VAL A 249 -2.83 31.38 29.11
CA VAL A 249 -3.98 30.60 28.65
C VAL A 249 -5.04 31.51 28.03
N GLN A 250 -5.38 32.63 28.68
CA GLN A 250 -6.31 33.64 28.15
C GLN A 250 -5.88 34.14 26.77
N ARG A 251 -4.61 34.56 26.64
CA ARG A 251 -4.06 35.07 25.38
C ARG A 251 -4.07 34.00 24.29
N GLN A 252 -3.70 32.76 24.63
CA GLN A 252 -3.68 31.65 23.68
C GLN A 252 -5.10 31.32 23.18
N VAL A 253 -6.08 31.28 24.08
CA VAL A 253 -7.51 31.09 23.75
C VAL A 253 -8.00 32.16 22.76
N GLU A 254 -7.65 33.44 22.94
CA GLU A 254 -8.06 34.51 22.04
C GLU A 254 -7.40 34.43 20.65
N LEU A 255 -6.13 34.02 20.60
CA LEU A 255 -5.41 33.80 19.34
C LEU A 255 -5.98 32.60 18.59
N ASP A 256 -6.16 31.48 19.27
CA ASP A 256 -6.65 30.24 18.69
C ASP A 256 -8.12 30.34 18.28
N HIS A 257 -8.94 31.12 18.99
CA HIS A 257 -10.31 31.37 18.55
C HIS A 257 -10.36 32.07 17.18
N ARG A 258 -9.50 33.08 16.94
CA ARG A 258 -9.40 33.74 15.64
C ARG A 258 -8.85 32.80 14.56
N ALA A 259 -7.78 32.07 14.89
CA ALA A 259 -7.18 31.11 13.97
C ALA A 259 -8.16 29.99 13.59
N LEU A 260 -8.98 29.52 14.53
CA LEU A 260 -10.00 28.49 14.28
C LEU A 260 -11.04 28.97 13.26
N ARG A 261 -11.51 30.22 13.38
CA ARG A 261 -12.45 30.82 12.42
C ARG A 261 -11.88 30.85 11.01
N GLU A 262 -10.64 31.33 10.87
CA GLU A 262 -9.95 31.38 9.57
C GLU A 262 -9.76 29.98 8.97
N VAL A 263 -9.36 29.01 9.79
CA VAL A 263 -9.15 27.62 9.36
C VAL A 263 -10.47 26.96 8.96
N VAL A 264 -11.54 27.15 9.72
CA VAL A 264 -12.88 26.62 9.39
C VAL A 264 -13.36 27.20 8.06
N HIS A 265 -13.31 28.52 7.89
CA HIS A 265 -13.70 29.16 6.64
C HIS A 265 -12.91 28.63 5.44
N SER A 266 -11.58 28.50 5.60
CA SER A 266 -10.71 27.97 4.54
C SER A 266 -10.98 26.50 4.23
N LEU A 267 -11.27 25.68 5.24
CA LEU A 267 -11.56 24.25 5.05
C LEU A 267 -12.91 24.01 4.39
N ASP A 268 -13.93 24.80 4.73
CA ASP A 268 -15.26 24.68 4.10
C ASP A 268 -15.15 25.04 2.62
N ALA A 269 -14.48 26.16 2.29
CA ALA A 269 -14.21 26.56 0.90
C ALA A 269 -13.39 25.52 0.14
N LEU A 270 -12.35 24.96 0.76
CA LEU A 270 -11.52 23.91 0.15
C LEU A 270 -12.30 22.60 -0.07
N GLY A 271 -13.23 22.27 0.83
CA GLY A 271 -14.11 21.11 0.69
C GLY A 271 -15.04 21.25 -0.52
N ASP A 272 -15.61 22.44 -0.70
CA ASP A 272 -16.47 22.74 -1.86
C ASP A 272 -15.66 22.76 -3.17
N GLU A 273 -14.45 23.34 -3.14
CA GLU A 273 -13.49 23.30 -4.26
C GLU A 273 -13.17 21.85 -4.65
N ALA A 274 -12.91 20.97 -3.68
CA ALA A 274 -12.55 19.58 -3.91
C ALA A 274 -13.66 18.78 -4.59
N GLU A 275 -14.89 18.93 -4.10
CA GLU A 275 -16.06 18.25 -4.63
C GLU A 275 -16.36 18.70 -6.07
N GLN A 276 -16.32 20.01 -6.33
CA GLN A 276 -16.53 20.56 -7.68
C GLN A 276 -15.44 20.14 -8.65
N TRP A 277 -14.18 20.22 -8.22
CA TRP A 277 -13.02 19.81 -9.02
C TRP A 277 -13.09 18.32 -9.35
N HIS A 278 -13.35 17.46 -8.36
CA HIS A 278 -13.42 16.01 -8.56
C HIS A 278 -14.52 15.62 -9.54
N ALA A 279 -15.72 16.19 -9.38
CA ALA A 279 -16.83 15.96 -10.30
C ALA A 279 -16.50 16.40 -11.73
N THR A 280 -15.82 17.54 -11.88
CA THR A 280 -15.41 18.07 -13.19
C THR A 280 -14.39 17.16 -13.85
N VAL A 281 -13.33 16.76 -13.15
CA VAL A 281 -12.29 15.90 -13.72
C VAL A 281 -12.82 14.51 -14.05
N GLN A 282 -13.64 13.91 -13.19
CA GLN A 282 -14.29 12.63 -13.51
C GLN A 282 -15.19 12.72 -14.73
N LYS A 283 -15.83 13.86 -14.98
CA LYS A 283 -16.63 14.07 -16.19
C LYS A 283 -15.70 14.18 -17.41
N THR A 284 -14.69 15.04 -17.36
CA THR A 284 -13.74 15.23 -18.46
C THR A 284 -13.02 13.93 -18.83
N MET A 285 -12.54 13.15 -17.85
CA MET A 285 -11.92 11.85 -18.10
C MET A 285 -12.87 10.86 -18.78
N ARG A 286 -14.17 10.86 -18.42
CA ARG A 286 -15.17 10.03 -19.09
C ARG A 286 -15.44 10.48 -20.53
N ASP A 287 -15.57 11.78 -20.74
CA ASP A 287 -15.82 12.36 -22.06
C ASP A 287 -14.64 12.12 -23.02
N GLU A 288 -13.41 12.12 -22.49
CA GLU A 288 -12.17 11.88 -23.23
C GLU A 288 -11.77 10.39 -23.28
N ASN A 289 -12.54 9.49 -22.66
CA ASN A 289 -12.23 8.07 -22.49
C ASN A 289 -10.80 7.83 -21.94
N ARG A 290 -10.40 8.65 -20.95
CA ARG A 290 -9.10 8.57 -20.28
C ARG A 290 -9.18 7.77 -18.99
N GLU A 291 -8.17 6.93 -18.80
CA GLU A 291 -8.01 6.13 -17.59
C GLU A 291 -6.97 6.72 -16.62
N ILE A 292 -6.20 7.74 -17.05
CA ILE A 292 -5.15 8.39 -16.25
C ILE A 292 -5.44 9.88 -16.06
N TYR A 293 -5.10 10.40 -14.87
CA TYR A 293 -5.01 11.84 -14.64
C TYR A 293 -3.92 12.43 -15.52
N ASN A 294 -4.18 13.58 -16.10
CA ASN A 294 -3.12 14.34 -16.76
C ASN A 294 -2.23 15.04 -15.70
N PRO A 295 -1.03 15.51 -16.08
CA PRO A 295 -0.14 16.17 -15.13
C PRO A 295 -0.75 17.37 -14.41
N ALA A 296 -1.51 18.23 -15.10
CA ALA A 296 -2.13 19.41 -14.48
C ALA A 296 -3.22 19.02 -13.46
N GLU A 297 -4.00 17.98 -13.77
CA GLU A 297 -4.98 17.42 -12.82
C GLU A 297 -4.28 16.77 -11.61
N THR A 298 -3.14 16.10 -11.83
CA THR A 298 -2.33 15.53 -10.74
C THR A 298 -1.81 16.61 -9.81
N ASP A 299 -1.24 17.69 -10.36
CA ASP A 299 -0.72 18.82 -9.59
C ASP A 299 -1.84 19.53 -8.81
N ALA A 300 -3.00 19.75 -9.44
CA ALA A 300 -4.16 20.35 -8.78
C ALA A 300 -4.69 19.49 -7.62
N LEU A 301 -4.79 18.16 -7.80
CA LEU A 301 -5.21 17.24 -6.75
C LEU A 301 -4.24 17.26 -5.56
N ARG A 302 -2.94 17.29 -5.83
CA ARG A 302 -1.90 17.33 -4.81
C ARG A 302 -1.85 18.64 -4.05
N ASP A 303 -1.99 19.76 -4.75
CA ASP A 303 -2.06 21.08 -4.12
C ASP A 303 -3.29 21.17 -3.20
N LEU A 304 -4.46 20.72 -3.68
CA LEU A 304 -5.68 20.66 -2.88
C LEU A 304 -5.47 19.83 -1.61
N PHE A 305 -4.87 18.65 -1.76
CA PHE A 305 -4.62 17.78 -0.62
C PHE A 305 -3.55 18.34 0.33
N GLY A 306 -2.50 18.97 -0.19
CA GLY A 306 -1.46 19.64 0.58
C GLY A 306 -2.02 20.80 1.41
N ARG A 307 -2.91 21.62 0.82
CA ARG A 307 -3.67 22.66 1.53
C ARG A 307 -4.51 22.05 2.64
N PHE A 308 -5.27 20.99 2.35
CA PHE A 308 -6.06 20.27 3.35
C PHE A 308 -5.20 19.77 4.52
N LEU A 309 -4.07 19.11 4.24
CA LEU A 309 -3.17 18.57 5.26
C LEU A 309 -2.57 19.67 6.15
N ARG A 310 -2.32 20.86 5.60
CA ARG A 310 -1.84 22.03 6.35
C ARG A 310 -2.87 22.51 7.37
N TYR A 311 -4.13 22.67 6.95
CA TYR A 311 -5.23 23.05 7.84
C TYR A 311 -5.51 21.95 8.88
N ARG A 312 -5.53 20.68 8.44
CA ARG A 312 -5.62 19.52 9.33
C ARG A 312 -4.54 19.54 10.41
N GLY A 313 -3.29 19.80 10.02
CA GLY A 313 -2.16 19.89 10.96
C GLY A 313 -2.33 21.00 12.01
N ARG A 314 -2.90 22.16 11.62
CA ARG A 314 -3.25 23.23 12.56
C ARG A 314 -4.32 22.77 13.56
N LEU A 315 -5.42 22.19 13.08
CA LEU A 315 -6.49 21.68 13.96
C LEU A 315 -5.99 20.58 14.89
N THR A 316 -5.19 19.63 14.41
CA THR A 316 -4.61 18.57 15.26
C THR A 316 -3.79 19.14 16.41
N ARG A 317 -2.98 20.19 16.16
CA ARG A 317 -2.22 20.86 17.23
C ARG A 317 -3.11 21.57 18.24
N MET A 318 -4.18 22.23 17.77
CA MET A 318 -5.16 22.86 18.66
C MET A 318 -5.87 21.81 19.53
N VAL A 319 -6.31 20.70 18.95
CA VAL A 319 -6.90 19.59 19.70
C VAL A 319 -5.92 19.06 20.74
N ALA A 320 -4.69 18.77 20.33
CA ALA A 320 -3.67 18.26 21.23
C ALA A 320 -3.40 19.19 22.43
N LEU A 321 -3.33 20.51 22.19
CA LEU A 321 -3.18 21.51 23.25
C LEU A 321 -4.40 21.49 24.20
N TYR A 322 -5.61 21.59 23.65
CA TYR A 322 -6.83 21.76 24.45
C TYR A 322 -7.42 20.48 25.03
N LEU A 323 -6.92 19.29 24.67
CA LEU A 323 -7.26 18.05 25.38
C LEU A 323 -6.85 18.11 26.86
N GLY A 324 -5.84 18.92 27.19
CA GLY A 324 -5.39 19.21 28.54
C GLY A 324 -6.28 20.18 29.34
N PHE A 325 -7.46 20.57 28.85
CA PHE A 325 -8.30 21.61 29.48
C PHE A 325 -8.59 21.37 30.97
N ARG A 326 -8.65 20.10 31.41
CA ARG A 326 -8.92 19.74 32.82
C ARG A 326 -7.86 20.27 33.80
N GLU A 327 -6.65 20.50 33.31
CA GLU A 327 -5.53 21.03 34.11
C GLU A 327 -5.61 22.55 34.30
N VAL A 328 -6.51 23.24 33.59
CA VAL A 328 -6.74 24.67 33.74
C VAL A 328 -7.50 24.94 35.04
N ARG A 329 -6.87 25.69 35.95
CA ARG A 329 -7.39 25.96 37.30
C ARG A 329 -8.60 26.88 37.31
N ASP A 330 -8.59 27.91 36.48
CA ASP A 330 -9.69 28.86 36.37
C ASP A 330 -10.89 28.25 35.62
N ASP A 331 -12.06 28.31 36.23
CA ASP A 331 -13.26 27.61 35.75
C ASP A 331 -13.76 28.16 34.40
N ALA A 332 -13.72 29.48 34.22
CA ALA A 332 -14.16 30.12 32.98
C ALA A 332 -13.18 29.84 31.84
N LEU A 333 -11.88 29.97 32.09
CA LEU A 333 -10.84 29.62 31.12
C LEU A 333 -10.83 28.13 30.77
N ARG A 334 -11.10 27.25 31.74
CA ARG A 334 -11.27 25.81 31.49
C ARG A 334 -12.43 25.53 30.54
N ALA A 335 -13.56 26.22 30.72
CA ALA A 335 -14.70 26.11 29.80
C ALA A 335 -14.34 26.61 28.39
N ARG A 336 -13.61 27.72 28.29
CA ARG A 336 -13.17 28.27 26.99
C ARG A 336 -12.18 27.36 26.27
N ALA A 337 -11.21 26.82 26.99
CA ALA A 337 -10.25 25.84 26.51
C ALA A 337 -10.96 24.59 25.99
N TYR A 338 -11.92 24.07 26.75
CA TYR A 338 -12.75 22.95 26.33
C TYR A 338 -13.52 23.24 25.04
N LEU A 339 -14.24 24.37 24.96
CA LEU A 339 -15.07 24.72 23.80
C LEU A 339 -14.22 24.85 22.52
N LEU A 340 -13.04 25.48 22.61
CA LEU A 340 -12.11 25.58 21.48
C LEU A 340 -11.58 24.21 21.05
N GLY A 341 -11.10 23.40 22.00
CA GLY A 341 -10.58 22.07 21.70
C GLY A 341 -11.64 21.16 21.08
N TYR A 342 -12.86 21.19 21.62
CA TYR A 342 -13.96 20.38 21.12
C TYR A 342 -14.44 20.85 19.74
N CYS A 343 -14.56 22.16 19.51
CA CYS A 343 -14.90 22.71 18.19
C CYS A 343 -13.82 22.38 17.14
N ALA A 344 -12.54 22.49 17.49
CA ALA A 344 -11.43 22.10 16.62
C ALA A 344 -11.47 20.59 16.32
N GLY A 345 -11.75 19.76 17.32
CA GLY A 345 -11.86 18.30 17.16
C GLY A 345 -13.05 17.88 16.29
N ALA A 346 -14.21 18.53 16.47
CA ALA A 346 -15.39 18.33 15.64
C ALA A 346 -15.10 18.68 14.17
N THR A 347 -14.49 19.84 13.93
CA THR A 347 -14.08 20.31 12.59
C THR A 347 -13.03 19.40 11.96
N LEU A 348 -12.07 18.89 12.74
CA LEU A 348 -11.02 17.98 12.28
C LEU A 348 -11.57 16.63 11.83
N LEU A 349 -12.54 16.10 12.57
CA LEU A 349 -13.21 14.85 12.22
C LEU A 349 -14.12 15.06 11.01
N GLU A 350 -14.96 16.09 11.02
CA GLU A 350 -15.90 16.39 9.94
C GLU A 350 -15.19 16.59 8.60
N SER A 351 -14.22 17.51 8.52
CA SER A 351 -13.50 17.82 7.27
C SER A 351 -12.73 16.62 6.73
N GLY A 352 -12.13 15.81 7.63
CA GLY A 352 -11.48 14.56 7.24
C GLY A 352 -12.46 13.50 6.72
N ARG A 353 -13.67 13.41 7.29
CA ARG A 353 -14.72 12.49 6.80
C ARG A 353 -15.28 12.95 5.46
N ARG A 354 -15.44 14.25 5.25
CA ARG A 354 -15.87 14.83 3.96
C ARG A 354 -14.88 14.49 2.85
N LEU A 355 -13.58 14.76 3.07
CA LEU A 355 -12.53 14.39 2.12
C LEU A 355 -12.51 12.88 1.81
N VAL A 356 -12.60 12.05 2.85
CA VAL A 356 -12.59 10.58 2.67
C VAL A 356 -13.83 10.10 1.93
N LYS A 357 -15.01 10.67 2.20
CA LYS A 357 -16.23 10.34 1.49
C LYS A 357 -16.07 10.58 -0.02
N GLU A 358 -15.45 11.70 -0.38
CA GLU A 358 -15.25 12.11 -1.77
C GLU A 358 -14.32 11.14 -2.52
N PHE A 359 -13.11 10.93 -1.99
CA PHE A 359 -12.06 10.26 -2.77
C PHE A 359 -11.88 8.76 -2.46
N ARG A 360 -12.49 8.19 -1.41
CA ARG A 360 -12.22 6.79 -0.99
C ARG A 360 -12.60 5.75 -2.05
N ASP A 361 -13.72 5.96 -2.72
CA ASP A 361 -14.29 5.00 -3.67
C ASP A 361 -13.84 5.28 -5.12
N ASP A 362 -13.06 6.33 -5.36
CA ASP A 362 -12.31 6.53 -6.60
C ASP A 362 -10.90 5.90 -6.44
N PRO A 363 -10.62 4.76 -7.07
CA PRO A 363 -9.33 4.08 -6.93
C PRO A 363 -8.15 4.88 -7.49
N LEU A 364 -8.37 5.70 -8.53
CA LEU A 364 -7.32 6.49 -9.17
C LEU A 364 -6.96 7.69 -8.30
N ALA A 365 -7.96 8.45 -7.85
CA ALA A 365 -7.73 9.59 -6.96
C ALA A 365 -7.09 9.13 -5.65
N ARG A 366 -7.59 8.02 -5.10
CA ARG A 366 -7.05 7.43 -3.87
C ARG A 366 -5.60 6.96 -4.03
N ALA A 367 -5.21 6.43 -5.18
CA ALA A 367 -3.81 6.10 -5.45
C ALA A 367 -2.97 7.39 -5.45
N LYS A 368 -3.37 8.40 -6.23
CA LYS A 368 -2.71 9.71 -6.34
C LYS A 368 -2.50 10.42 -5.01
N LEU A 369 -3.51 10.43 -4.14
CA LEU A 369 -3.43 11.05 -2.82
C LEU A 369 -2.54 10.30 -1.82
N ASN A 370 -2.08 9.10 -2.16
CA ASN A 370 -1.16 8.30 -1.35
C ASN A 370 0.24 8.20 -1.94
N GLU A 371 0.49 8.76 -3.12
CA GLU A 371 1.81 8.85 -3.72
C GLU A 371 2.72 9.80 -2.92
N ALA A 372 4.02 9.54 -2.94
CA ALA A 372 5.01 10.45 -2.39
C ALA A 372 5.27 11.59 -3.38
N ASP A 373 5.51 12.79 -2.86
CA ASP A 373 5.96 13.95 -3.64
C ASP A 373 7.09 14.63 -2.87
N PRO A 374 8.36 14.50 -3.28
CA PRO A 374 9.52 15.01 -2.54
C PRO A 374 9.33 16.46 -2.10
N GLY A 375 9.45 16.71 -0.78
CA GLY A 375 9.28 18.04 -0.20
C GLY A 375 7.84 18.52 0.00
N ARG A 376 6.82 17.82 -0.54
CA ARG A 376 5.39 18.21 -0.46
C ARG A 376 4.52 17.18 0.26
N LEU A 377 4.54 15.91 -0.14
CA LEU A 377 3.67 14.84 0.37
C LEU A 377 4.47 13.59 0.75
N LYS A 378 4.07 12.96 1.87
CA LYS A 378 4.59 11.65 2.27
C LYS A 378 3.69 10.55 1.70
N PRO A 379 4.22 9.34 1.46
CA PRO A 379 3.39 8.23 1.04
C PRO A 379 2.32 7.95 2.11
N ASP A 380 1.14 7.54 1.66
CA ASP A 380 0.04 7.00 2.47
C ASP A 380 -0.70 8.02 3.35
N MET A 381 -0.55 9.31 3.08
CA MET A 381 -1.20 10.36 3.87
C MET A 381 -2.73 10.31 3.79
N PHE A 382 -3.33 9.97 2.65
CA PHE A 382 -4.79 9.81 2.56
C PHE A 382 -5.28 8.64 3.42
N GLU A 383 -4.58 7.51 3.43
CA GLU A 383 -4.92 6.42 4.34
C GLU A 383 -4.76 6.80 5.81
N ALA A 384 -3.76 7.62 6.16
CA ALA A 384 -3.62 8.11 7.52
C ALA A 384 -4.83 8.95 7.94
N VAL A 385 -5.37 9.78 7.03
CA VAL A 385 -6.63 10.50 7.25
C VAL A 385 -7.80 9.53 7.38
N TYR A 386 -7.96 8.58 6.45
CA TYR A 386 -9.04 7.59 6.46
C TYR A 386 -9.07 6.77 7.76
N HIS A 387 -7.94 6.20 8.15
CA HIS A 387 -7.82 5.42 9.38
C HIS A 387 -8.02 6.30 10.63
N GLY A 388 -7.55 7.56 10.59
CA GLY A 388 -7.73 8.50 11.70
C GLY A 388 -9.20 8.86 11.93
N VAL A 389 -9.96 9.17 10.88
CA VAL A 389 -11.38 9.58 11.00
C VAL A 389 -12.33 8.40 11.24
N THR A 390 -11.82 7.17 11.13
CA THR A 390 -12.56 5.93 11.43
C THR A 390 -12.05 5.19 12.66
N SER A 391 -11.09 5.78 13.39
CA SER A 391 -10.55 5.20 14.62
C SER A 391 -11.64 5.10 15.69
N PRO A 392 -11.88 3.89 16.26
CA PRO A 392 -12.83 3.72 17.35
C PRO A 392 -12.51 4.61 18.56
N GLU A 393 -11.22 4.76 18.87
CA GLU A 393 -10.72 5.58 19.98
C GLU A 393 -11.03 7.06 19.78
N HIS A 394 -10.77 7.61 18.58
CA HIS A 394 -11.11 9.01 18.29
C HIS A 394 -12.63 9.25 18.33
N MET A 395 -13.41 8.29 17.83
CA MET A 395 -14.88 8.38 17.87
C MET A 395 -15.43 8.30 19.30
N GLU A 396 -14.84 7.45 20.14
CA GLU A 396 -15.20 7.35 21.57
C GLU A 396 -14.82 8.62 22.34
N MET A 397 -13.63 9.17 22.08
CA MET A 397 -13.19 10.44 22.64
C MET A 397 -14.13 11.58 22.23
N PHE A 398 -14.47 11.69 20.93
CA PHE A 398 -15.42 12.68 20.42
C PHE A 398 -16.81 12.54 21.06
N ALA A 399 -17.32 11.32 21.18
CA ALA A 399 -18.61 11.05 21.82
C ALA A 399 -18.60 11.39 23.31
N THR A 400 -17.48 11.14 24.00
CA THR A 400 -17.30 11.43 25.43
C THR A 400 -17.26 12.93 25.68
N LEU A 401 -16.45 13.67 24.92
CA LEU A 401 -16.45 15.13 25.00
C LEU A 401 -17.82 15.68 24.60
N GLY A 402 -18.51 15.13 23.59
CA GLY A 402 -19.84 15.58 23.20
C GLY A 402 -20.94 15.42 24.26
N ARG A 403 -20.80 14.44 25.18
CA ARG A 403 -21.69 14.36 26.35
C ARG A 403 -21.45 15.55 27.28
N LEU A 404 -20.19 15.86 27.58
CA LEU A 404 -19.84 17.02 28.40
C LEU A 404 -20.37 18.33 27.80
N TYR A 405 -20.25 18.51 26.48
CA TYR A 405 -20.79 19.69 25.80
C TYR A 405 -22.29 19.85 26.04
N ARG A 406 -23.07 18.78 25.81
CA ARG A 406 -24.53 18.82 26.00
C ARG A 406 -24.94 19.12 27.43
N ASP A 407 -24.20 18.59 28.40
CA ASP A 407 -24.51 18.75 29.83
C ASP A 407 -24.23 20.17 30.33
N TYR A 408 -23.24 20.89 29.76
CA TYR A 408 -22.76 22.17 30.28
C TYR A 408 -22.95 23.39 29.36
N GLN A 409 -23.31 23.21 28.08
CA GLN A 409 -23.41 24.32 27.12
C GLN A 409 -24.35 25.45 27.57
N GLN A 410 -25.51 25.13 28.17
CA GLN A 410 -26.45 26.15 28.61
C GLN A 410 -25.87 27.00 29.74
N ARG A 411 -25.22 26.33 30.71
CA ARG A 411 -24.55 27.00 31.84
C ARG A 411 -23.43 27.91 31.35
N TRP A 412 -22.57 27.45 30.44
CA TRP A 412 -21.48 28.28 29.90
C TRP A 412 -21.97 29.49 29.11
N ARG A 413 -23.15 29.37 28.48
CA ARG A 413 -23.81 30.51 27.82
C ARG A 413 -24.29 31.54 28.84
N GLU A 414 -24.93 31.10 29.92
CA GLU A 414 -25.41 31.97 31.01
C GLU A 414 -24.25 32.61 31.81
N GLU A 415 -23.13 31.91 31.97
CA GLU A 415 -21.91 32.41 32.62
C GLU A 415 -21.06 33.34 31.71
N GLU A 416 -21.49 33.57 30.47
CA GLU A 416 -20.81 34.43 29.48
C GLU A 416 -19.31 34.12 29.31
N VAL A 417 -18.94 32.82 29.32
CA VAL A 417 -17.53 32.39 29.19
C VAL A 417 -16.90 32.87 27.86
N PHE A 418 -17.72 33.12 26.85
CA PHE A 418 -17.38 33.86 25.65
C PHE A 418 -18.41 34.96 25.41
N LYS A 419 -18.04 35.98 24.63
CA LYS A 419 -19.03 36.92 24.08
C LYS A 419 -20.11 36.15 23.33
N GLN A 420 -21.36 36.56 23.48
CA GLN A 420 -22.51 35.85 22.94
C GLN A 420 -22.36 35.44 21.46
N ALA A 421 -21.91 36.36 20.61
CA ALA A 421 -21.69 36.09 19.18
C ALA A 421 -20.60 35.03 18.91
N ASP A 422 -19.56 34.97 19.76
CA ASP A 422 -18.48 34.00 19.63
C ASP A 422 -18.91 32.63 20.16
N PHE A 423 -19.67 32.61 21.26
CA PHE A 423 -20.28 31.39 21.78
C PHE A 423 -21.23 30.77 20.75
N ASP A 424 -22.16 31.57 20.21
CA ASP A 424 -23.15 31.09 19.24
C ASP A 424 -22.47 30.58 17.95
N TRP A 425 -21.35 31.19 17.54
CA TRP A 425 -20.54 30.68 16.43
C TRP A 425 -19.90 29.31 16.74
N LEU A 426 -19.27 29.16 17.91
CA LEU A 426 -18.66 27.89 18.33
C LEU A 426 -19.72 26.78 18.44
N ALA A 427 -20.83 27.08 19.10
CA ALA A 427 -21.95 26.16 19.28
C ALA A 427 -22.52 25.70 17.92
N GLY A 428 -22.81 26.66 17.02
CA GLY A 428 -23.30 26.35 15.68
C GLY A 428 -22.32 25.48 14.88
N ARG A 429 -21.01 25.73 14.97
CA ARG A 429 -20.01 24.88 14.28
C ARG A 429 -19.92 23.49 14.89
N ILE A 430 -19.98 23.34 16.21
CA ILE A 430 -19.99 22.04 16.90
C ILE A 430 -21.21 21.23 16.48
N GLU A 431 -22.40 21.83 16.48
CA GLU A 431 -23.65 21.18 16.12
C GLU A 431 -23.66 20.75 14.65
N SER A 432 -23.30 21.67 13.74
CA SER A 432 -23.20 21.36 12.30
C SER A 432 -22.20 20.25 12.02
N SER A 433 -21.02 20.28 12.66
CA SER A 433 -20.00 19.25 12.50
C SER A 433 -20.47 17.90 13.03
N THR A 434 -21.17 17.89 14.17
CA THR A 434 -21.71 16.67 14.79
C THR A 434 -22.74 16.00 13.89
N SER A 435 -23.65 16.79 13.29
CA SER A 435 -24.62 16.30 12.31
C SER A 435 -23.95 15.72 11.08
N SER A 436 -22.99 16.44 10.48
CA SER A 436 -22.23 15.97 9.32
C SER A 436 -21.46 14.67 9.60
N ILE A 437 -20.83 14.53 10.78
CA ILE A 437 -20.14 13.30 11.19
C ILE A 437 -21.09 12.10 11.26
N ALA A 438 -22.34 12.31 11.73
CA ALA A 438 -23.35 11.27 11.82
C ALA A 438 -23.91 10.86 10.44
N ASP A 439 -24.05 11.83 9.53
CA ASP A 439 -24.56 11.62 8.17
C ASP A 439 -23.53 10.92 7.28
N ILE A 440 -22.26 11.30 7.39
CA ILE A 440 -21.18 10.68 6.63
C ILE A 440 -20.83 9.33 7.25
N ARG A 441 -21.49 8.26 6.80
CA ARG A 441 -21.26 6.88 7.28
C ARG A 441 -20.03 6.24 6.65
N LEU A 442 -18.90 6.27 7.37
CA LEU A 442 -17.71 5.48 7.06
C LEU A 442 -17.67 4.22 7.94
N SER A 443 -17.45 3.06 7.33
CA SER A 443 -17.36 1.77 8.04
C SER A 443 -15.99 1.60 8.73
N PRO A 444 -15.95 1.47 10.08
CA PRO A 444 -14.69 1.18 10.80
C PRO A 444 -14.11 -0.19 10.46
N THR A 445 -14.95 -1.17 10.16
CA THR A 445 -14.49 -2.52 9.78
C THR A 445 -13.83 -2.49 8.40
N ARG A 446 -14.40 -1.77 7.43
CA ARG A 446 -13.78 -1.58 6.09
C ARG A 446 -12.41 -0.87 6.22
N ALA A 447 -12.31 0.13 7.09
CA ALA A 447 -11.04 0.82 7.36
C ALA A 447 -10.00 -0.12 8.01
N TRP A 448 -10.42 -0.95 8.95
CA TRP A 448 -9.56 -1.96 9.58
C TRP A 448 -9.02 -2.98 8.55
N PHE A 449 -9.86 -3.48 7.65
CA PHE A 449 -9.42 -4.36 6.56
C PHE A 449 -8.48 -3.66 5.59
N SER A 450 -8.77 -2.41 5.21
CA SER A 450 -7.89 -1.59 4.37
C SER A 450 -6.49 -1.53 4.96
N ARG A 451 -6.39 -1.21 6.25
CA ARG A 451 -5.13 -1.13 6.99
C ARG A 451 -4.35 -2.45 6.98
N ILE A 452 -5.00 -3.58 7.24
CA ILE A 452 -4.34 -4.90 7.24
C ILE A 452 -3.85 -5.26 5.84
N LYS A 453 -4.72 -5.13 4.84
CA LYS A 453 -4.38 -5.39 3.43
C LYS A 453 -3.15 -4.58 3.04
N ARG A 454 -3.10 -3.30 3.41
CA ARG A 454 -2.01 -2.41 3.02
C ARG A 454 -0.69 -2.69 3.72
N ARG A 455 -0.72 -3.04 5.02
CA ARG A 455 0.49 -3.49 5.73
C ARG A 455 1.02 -4.80 5.14
N MET A 456 0.14 -5.75 4.82
CA MET A 456 0.52 -6.98 4.12
C MET A 456 1.11 -6.70 2.74
N LEU A 457 0.49 -5.83 1.94
CA LEU A 457 1.01 -5.46 0.62
C LEU A 457 2.38 -4.78 0.73
N ARG A 458 2.60 -3.88 1.69
CA ARG A 458 3.94 -3.29 1.91
C ARG A 458 4.96 -4.35 2.30
N ASP A 459 4.64 -5.21 3.26
CA ASP A 459 5.57 -6.25 3.72
C ASP A 459 5.87 -7.31 2.63
N ALA A 460 4.91 -7.58 1.72
CA ALA A 460 5.08 -8.54 0.62
C ALA A 460 5.73 -7.92 -0.62
N ASN A 461 5.41 -6.66 -0.93
CA ASN A 461 5.92 -5.96 -2.09
C ASN A 461 7.34 -5.44 -1.87
N MET A 462 7.79 -5.15 -0.64
CA MET A 462 9.19 -4.76 -0.41
C MET A 462 10.19 -5.83 -0.92
N PRO A 463 10.11 -7.11 -0.51
CA PRO A 463 11.03 -8.13 -1.02
C PRO A 463 10.82 -8.50 -2.50
N LEU A 464 9.58 -8.40 -3.02
CA LEU A 464 9.32 -8.71 -4.43
C LEU A 464 9.73 -7.57 -5.36
N TYR A 465 9.49 -6.31 -4.96
CA TYR A 465 9.88 -5.10 -5.68
C TYR A 465 11.40 -4.92 -5.60
N GLU A 466 12.04 -5.07 -4.43
CA GLU A 466 13.51 -5.07 -4.32
C GLU A 466 14.11 -6.18 -5.18
N ALA A 467 13.54 -7.40 -5.18
CA ALA A 467 14.02 -8.47 -6.05
C ALA A 467 13.78 -8.18 -7.54
N GLN A 468 12.63 -7.58 -7.88
CA GLN A 468 12.30 -7.20 -9.25
C GLN A 468 13.18 -6.04 -9.73
N GLU A 469 13.44 -5.05 -8.89
CA GLU A 469 14.36 -3.93 -9.09
C GLU A 469 15.77 -4.46 -9.28
N ILE A 470 16.30 -5.30 -8.37
CA ILE A 470 17.60 -5.95 -8.52
C ILE A 470 17.67 -6.73 -9.84
N MET A 471 16.66 -7.56 -10.16
CA MET A 471 16.64 -8.32 -11.40
C MET A 471 16.52 -7.43 -12.64
N SER A 472 15.76 -6.34 -12.56
CA SER A 472 15.53 -5.42 -13.67
C SER A 472 16.71 -4.48 -13.90
N THR A 473 17.42 -4.07 -12.86
CA THR A 473 18.70 -3.34 -12.92
C THR A 473 19.79 -4.27 -13.45
N ILE A 474 19.88 -5.52 -12.97
CA ILE A 474 20.78 -6.51 -13.57
C ILE A 474 20.45 -6.70 -15.05
N VAL A 475 19.18 -6.87 -15.42
CA VAL A 475 18.77 -7.00 -16.83
C VAL A 475 18.99 -5.70 -17.63
N GLY A 476 18.81 -4.54 -17.00
CA GLY A 476 18.99 -3.21 -17.53
C GLY A 476 20.44 -2.89 -17.85
N ASP A 477 21.36 -3.31 -16.99
CA ASP A 477 22.78 -2.99 -17.06
C ASP A 477 23.62 -4.14 -17.63
N THR A 478 23.05 -5.36 -17.70
CA THR A 478 23.75 -6.50 -18.29
C THR A 478 23.86 -6.33 -19.78
N ARG A 479 25.10 -6.11 -20.18
CA ARG A 479 25.52 -6.10 -21.56
C ARG A 479 25.88 -7.51 -22.02
N MET A 480 25.16 -8.04 -23.00
CA MET A 480 25.42 -9.37 -23.58
C MET A 480 26.78 -9.42 -24.31
N VAL A 481 27.24 -8.28 -24.84
CA VAL A 481 28.53 -8.16 -25.57
C VAL A 481 29.17 -6.81 -25.23
N SER A 482 30.34 -6.82 -24.58
CA SER A 482 31.11 -5.60 -24.30
C SER A 482 31.83 -5.13 -25.58
N ARG A 483 31.35 -4.05 -26.18
CA ARG A 483 31.92 -3.43 -27.39
C ARG A 483 31.94 -1.89 -27.29
N PRO A 484 32.73 -1.16 -28.07
CA PRO A 484 32.57 0.29 -28.17
C PRO A 484 31.20 0.67 -28.76
N ALA A 485 30.69 1.86 -28.45
CA ALA A 485 29.54 2.43 -29.14
C ALA A 485 29.89 2.73 -30.61
N PHE A 486 28.91 2.64 -31.52
CA PHE A 486 29.13 2.93 -32.94
C PHE A 486 29.17 4.43 -33.25
N ILE A 487 28.56 5.24 -32.39
CA ILE A 487 28.67 6.70 -32.44
C ILE A 487 29.97 7.12 -31.74
N SER A 488 30.84 7.80 -32.47
CA SER A 488 32.12 8.33 -31.95
C SER A 488 31.94 9.66 -31.20
N GLU A 489 32.85 9.98 -30.27
CA GLU A 489 32.82 11.27 -29.56
C GLU A 489 32.81 12.48 -30.50
N ALA A 490 33.54 12.42 -31.64
CA ALA A 490 33.53 13.48 -32.64
C ALA A 490 32.14 13.71 -33.27
N GLN A 491 31.38 12.63 -33.47
CA GLN A 491 30.00 12.71 -33.94
C GLN A 491 29.07 13.27 -32.85
N ILE A 492 29.31 12.94 -31.58
CA ILE A 492 28.55 13.51 -30.45
C ILE A 492 28.79 15.01 -30.35
N VAL A 493 30.05 15.47 -30.45
CA VAL A 493 30.38 16.90 -30.47
C VAL A 493 29.69 17.62 -31.63
N THR A 494 29.72 17.02 -32.82
CA THR A 494 29.05 17.58 -34.01
C THR A 494 27.54 17.65 -33.80
N ALA A 495 26.93 16.56 -33.30
CA ALA A 495 25.51 16.48 -33.04
C ALA A 495 25.06 17.47 -31.95
N LYS A 496 25.83 17.61 -30.87
CA LYS A 496 25.59 18.60 -29.80
C LYS A 496 25.55 20.03 -30.33
N GLY A 497 26.34 20.35 -31.35
CA GLY A 497 26.29 21.66 -32.02
C GLY A 497 25.01 21.92 -32.83
N MET A 498 24.20 20.89 -33.09
CA MET A 498 22.90 20.99 -33.77
C MET A 498 21.71 20.98 -32.80
N LEU A 499 21.93 20.59 -31.54
CA LEU A 499 20.87 20.48 -30.54
C LEU A 499 20.55 21.82 -29.89
N GLU A 500 19.28 22.01 -29.59
CA GLU A 500 18.76 23.15 -28.84
C GLU A 500 18.03 22.66 -27.58
N PRO A 501 17.99 23.46 -26.50
CA PRO A 501 17.22 23.12 -25.31
C PRO A 501 15.78 22.73 -25.67
N GLY A 502 15.33 21.62 -25.11
CA GLY A 502 14.03 21.06 -25.39
C GLY A 502 13.99 20.07 -26.56
N ASP A 503 15.12 19.73 -27.17
CA ASP A 503 15.16 18.61 -28.11
C ASP A 503 14.94 17.28 -27.37
N ILE A 504 14.11 16.41 -27.95
CA ILE A 504 13.83 15.05 -27.47
C ILE A 504 14.77 14.09 -28.19
N LEU A 505 15.53 13.32 -27.43
CA LEU A 505 16.46 12.31 -27.94
C LEU A 505 15.82 10.93 -27.82
N LEU A 506 15.80 10.16 -28.90
CA LEU A 506 15.62 8.71 -28.81
C LEU A 506 16.98 8.05 -28.94
N VAL A 507 17.29 7.15 -28.02
CA VAL A 507 18.59 6.51 -27.91
C VAL A 507 18.41 5.00 -27.95
N ARG A 508 19.26 4.32 -28.73
CA ARG A 508 19.36 2.86 -28.72
C ARG A 508 20.81 2.44 -28.57
N ARG A 509 21.09 1.75 -27.47
CA ARG A 509 22.32 0.97 -27.28
C ARG A 509 22.00 -0.50 -27.54
N ASN A 510 22.62 -1.10 -28.55
CA ASN A 510 22.54 -2.52 -28.82
C ASN A 510 23.24 -3.34 -27.72
N TRP A 511 22.83 -4.60 -27.60
CA TRP A 511 23.39 -5.61 -26.69
C TRP A 511 23.12 -5.40 -25.20
N TYR A 512 22.19 -4.52 -24.84
CA TYR A 512 21.59 -4.49 -23.51
C TYR A 512 20.44 -5.50 -23.43
N LEU A 513 20.40 -6.31 -22.36
CA LEU A 513 19.39 -7.36 -22.15
C LEU A 513 17.97 -6.78 -22.00
N SER A 514 17.83 -5.52 -21.55
CA SER A 514 16.57 -4.77 -21.49
C SER A 514 15.85 -4.58 -22.83
N ASN A 515 16.57 -4.49 -23.94
CA ASN A 515 15.98 -4.31 -25.28
C ASN A 515 15.09 -5.47 -25.73
N ALA A 516 15.28 -6.67 -25.17
CA ALA A 516 14.44 -7.84 -25.48
C ALA A 516 13.01 -7.68 -24.91
N PHE A 517 12.86 -6.88 -23.84
CA PHE A 517 11.62 -6.77 -23.07
C PHE A 517 10.81 -5.49 -23.37
N LEU A 518 11.42 -4.48 -24.01
CA LEU A 518 10.76 -3.22 -24.39
C LEU A 518 10.17 -3.27 -25.81
N PRO A 519 9.03 -2.62 -26.09
CA PRO A 519 8.38 -2.64 -27.41
C PRO A 519 9.17 -1.84 -28.47
N GLY A 520 9.30 -2.38 -29.68
CA GLY A 520 9.87 -1.70 -30.85
C GLY A 520 11.40 -1.56 -30.91
N PHE A 521 11.86 -0.80 -31.93
CA PHE A 521 13.28 -0.55 -32.19
C PHE A 521 13.89 0.48 -31.23
N TRP A 522 13.11 1.47 -30.78
CA TRP A 522 13.57 2.58 -29.94
C TRP A 522 13.17 2.34 -28.47
N PRO A 523 14.12 1.96 -27.59
CA PRO A 523 13.82 1.57 -26.22
C PRO A 523 13.82 2.73 -25.23
N HIS A 524 14.46 3.85 -25.56
CA HIS A 524 14.76 4.91 -24.59
C HIS A 524 14.55 6.32 -25.15
N ALA A 525 14.13 7.23 -24.29
CA ALA A 525 13.95 8.64 -24.58
C ALA A 525 14.62 9.52 -23.50
N ALA A 526 15.16 10.66 -23.91
CA ALA A 526 15.82 11.61 -23.03
C ALA A 526 15.53 13.06 -23.46
N LEU A 527 15.69 14.01 -22.55
CA LEU A 527 15.49 15.43 -22.80
C LEU A 527 16.84 16.14 -22.86
N TYR A 528 17.15 16.80 -23.98
CA TYR A 528 18.28 17.71 -24.04
C TYR A 528 17.89 19.04 -23.37
N VAL A 529 18.49 19.33 -22.21
CA VAL A 529 18.21 20.56 -21.45
C VAL A 529 19.10 21.72 -21.88
N GLY A 530 20.28 21.43 -22.46
CA GLY A 530 21.21 22.44 -22.96
C GLY A 530 22.28 22.87 -21.98
N THR A 531 23.17 23.77 -22.43
CA THR A 531 24.28 24.31 -21.65
C THR A 531 23.82 25.43 -20.70
N PRO A 532 24.63 25.79 -19.69
CA PRO A 532 24.27 26.87 -18.77
C PRO A 532 24.00 28.20 -19.49
N GLU A 533 24.70 28.48 -20.58
CA GLU A 533 24.50 29.67 -21.41
C GLU A 533 23.15 29.63 -22.13
N GLN A 534 22.75 28.46 -22.65
CA GLN A 534 21.47 28.28 -23.33
C GLN A 534 20.30 28.36 -22.32
N LEU A 535 20.43 27.75 -21.14
CA LEU A 535 19.43 27.86 -20.08
C LEU A 535 19.27 29.30 -19.58
N LYS A 536 20.39 30.01 -19.39
CA LYS A 536 20.36 31.43 -19.03
C LYS A 536 19.69 32.29 -20.10
N ALA A 537 19.90 31.99 -21.38
CA ALA A 537 19.22 32.68 -22.49
C ALA A 537 17.70 32.43 -22.49
N LEU A 538 17.26 31.28 -21.98
CA LEU A 538 15.85 30.96 -21.72
C LEU A 538 15.33 31.51 -20.39
N GLY A 539 16.14 32.23 -19.60
CA GLY A 539 15.75 32.73 -18.29
C GLY A 539 15.56 31.63 -17.24
N ILE A 540 16.32 30.54 -17.36
CA ILE A 540 16.42 29.47 -16.35
C ILE A 540 17.72 29.65 -15.58
N ASP A 541 17.61 29.70 -14.25
CA ASP A 541 18.73 29.83 -13.34
C ASP A 541 18.41 29.18 -11.98
N GLU A 542 19.36 29.26 -11.03
CA GLU A 542 19.21 28.71 -9.68
C GLU A 542 17.93 29.17 -8.96
N SER A 543 17.46 30.40 -9.23
CA SER A 543 16.30 30.97 -8.52
C SER A 543 14.97 30.31 -8.88
N ASN A 544 14.90 29.66 -10.05
CA ASN A 544 13.67 29.05 -10.55
C ASN A 544 13.77 27.55 -10.86
N ALA A 545 14.99 27.00 -11.00
CA ALA A 545 15.23 25.58 -11.26
C ALA A 545 15.21 24.70 -9.99
N GLY A 546 15.17 25.31 -8.80
CA GLY A 546 15.08 24.60 -7.53
C GLY A 546 16.30 23.71 -7.22
N PRO A 547 16.15 22.67 -6.38
CA PRO A 547 17.28 21.82 -5.94
C PRO A 547 17.99 21.07 -7.09
N ALA A 548 17.30 20.85 -8.21
CA ALA A 548 17.86 20.19 -9.39
C ALA A 548 19.00 21.00 -10.04
N TRP A 549 19.08 22.31 -9.79
CA TRP A 549 20.14 23.17 -10.34
C TRP A 549 21.54 22.75 -9.89
N GLU A 550 21.70 22.35 -8.63
CA GLU A 550 23.00 21.93 -8.09
C GLU A 550 23.51 20.65 -8.77
N ASP A 551 22.62 19.68 -8.97
CA ASP A 551 22.93 18.44 -9.67
C ASP A 551 23.23 18.70 -11.16
N TYR A 552 22.45 19.57 -11.82
CA TYR A 552 22.71 20.00 -13.19
C TYR A 552 24.09 20.65 -13.38
N MET A 553 24.50 21.51 -12.44
CA MET A 553 25.78 22.23 -12.52
C MET A 553 26.98 21.36 -12.17
N THR A 554 26.77 20.22 -11.51
CA THR A 554 27.84 19.29 -11.12
C THR A 554 28.35 18.56 -12.36
N PRO A 555 29.64 18.68 -12.75
CA PRO A 555 30.15 18.01 -13.94
C PRO A 555 30.17 16.48 -13.79
N GLU A 556 29.91 15.76 -14.89
CA GLU A 556 30.12 14.32 -15.01
C GLU A 556 31.48 14.08 -15.67
N ASP A 557 32.45 13.53 -14.93
CA ASP A 557 33.83 13.31 -15.42
C ASP A 557 34.47 14.56 -16.05
N GLY A 558 34.18 15.73 -15.47
CA GLY A 558 34.65 17.02 -15.96
C GLY A 558 33.90 17.56 -17.19
N ARG A 559 32.85 16.88 -17.64
CA ARG A 559 31.97 17.31 -18.74
C ARG A 559 30.68 17.93 -18.20
N GLN A 560 30.20 18.97 -18.87
CA GLN A 560 28.94 19.61 -18.54
C GLN A 560 27.77 18.66 -18.80
N ARG A 561 26.89 18.51 -17.81
CA ARG A 561 25.63 17.78 -17.96
C ARG A 561 24.65 18.62 -18.78
N VAL A 562 24.08 18.02 -19.82
CA VAL A 562 23.19 18.70 -20.79
C VAL A 562 21.99 17.85 -21.20
N VAL A 563 21.87 16.63 -20.68
CA VAL A 563 20.76 15.72 -20.90
C VAL A 563 20.15 15.35 -19.56
N LEU A 564 18.82 15.35 -19.48
CA LEU A 564 18.05 14.82 -18.35
C LEU A 564 17.32 13.55 -18.82
N GLU A 565 17.49 12.44 -18.11
CA GLU A 565 16.86 11.16 -18.46
C GLU A 565 16.50 10.34 -17.22
N ALA A 566 15.51 9.45 -17.37
CA ALA A 566 15.16 8.46 -16.35
C ALA A 566 15.76 7.10 -16.74
N VAL A 567 16.74 6.63 -15.96
CA VAL A 567 17.47 5.37 -16.14
C VAL A 567 17.33 4.51 -14.88
N SER A 568 17.91 3.31 -14.82
CA SER A 568 17.76 2.37 -13.69
C SER A 568 18.11 2.98 -12.32
N GLU A 569 19.03 3.94 -12.29
CA GLU A 569 19.44 4.68 -11.08
C GLU A 569 18.47 5.81 -10.68
N GLY A 570 17.44 6.08 -11.49
CA GLY A 570 16.47 7.15 -11.31
C GLY A 570 16.57 8.25 -12.37
N VAL A 571 15.92 9.38 -12.09
CA VAL A 571 15.98 10.58 -12.94
C VAL A 571 17.22 11.40 -12.58
N GLY A 572 18.09 11.64 -13.56
CA GLY A 572 19.35 12.37 -13.34
C GLY A 572 19.87 13.10 -14.57
N PHE A 573 20.84 13.97 -14.32
CA PHE A 573 21.53 14.77 -15.35
C PHE A 573 22.83 14.10 -15.80
N TYR A 574 23.07 14.09 -17.11
CA TYR A 574 24.21 13.43 -17.74
C TYR A 574 24.83 14.27 -18.86
N ALA A 575 26.10 14.01 -19.15
CA ALA A 575 26.79 14.58 -20.30
C ALA A 575 26.25 13.99 -21.62
N ALA A 576 26.39 14.73 -22.73
CA ALA A 576 25.96 14.23 -24.04
C ALA A 576 26.70 12.96 -24.43
N GLU A 577 27.97 12.84 -24.04
CA GLU A 577 28.83 11.67 -24.28
C GLU A 577 28.31 10.42 -23.56
N HIS A 578 27.73 10.59 -22.37
CA HIS A 578 27.06 9.51 -21.67
C HIS A 578 25.83 9.07 -22.47
N SER A 579 24.85 9.95 -22.65
CA SER A 579 23.55 9.55 -23.21
C SER A 579 23.63 9.18 -24.71
N MET A 580 24.42 9.91 -25.50
CA MET A 580 24.53 9.72 -26.96
C MET A 580 25.67 8.75 -27.36
N GLY A 581 26.45 8.24 -26.41
CA GLY A 581 27.41 7.14 -26.60
C GLY A 581 26.71 5.82 -26.90
N ALA A 582 26.00 5.76 -28.02
CA ALA A 582 25.06 4.71 -28.39
C ALA A 582 25.29 4.20 -29.81
N ASP A 583 24.41 3.31 -30.29
CA ASP A 583 24.48 2.77 -31.66
C ASP A 583 23.56 3.54 -32.62
N TYR A 584 22.48 4.14 -32.09
CA TYR A 584 21.57 4.99 -32.83
C TYR A 584 21.10 6.14 -31.93
N VAL A 585 21.03 7.33 -32.51
CA VAL A 585 20.43 8.51 -31.86
C VAL A 585 19.57 9.24 -32.87
N LEU A 586 18.32 9.50 -32.51
CA LEU A 586 17.41 10.40 -33.22
C LEU A 586 17.15 11.61 -32.32
N ALA A 587 17.34 12.83 -32.84
CA ALA A 587 16.91 14.04 -32.16
C ALA A 587 15.71 14.68 -32.86
N MET A 588 14.72 15.08 -32.08
CA MET A 588 13.46 15.65 -32.53
C MET A 588 13.20 16.95 -31.78
N ARG A 589 12.83 18.02 -32.50
CA ARG A 589 12.57 19.34 -31.92
C ARG A 589 11.07 19.61 -31.81
N PRO A 590 10.55 19.86 -30.61
CA PRO A 590 9.20 20.39 -30.44
C PRO A 590 9.09 21.79 -31.05
N LYS A 591 8.10 22.01 -31.92
CA LYS A 591 7.79 23.32 -32.49
C LYS A 591 6.99 24.17 -31.51
N LEU A 592 7.66 24.59 -30.44
CA LEU A 592 7.09 25.37 -29.35
C LEU A 592 7.78 26.72 -29.22
N ALA A 593 7.07 27.70 -28.66
CA ALA A 593 7.67 29.00 -28.36
C ALA A 593 8.76 28.87 -27.27
N PRO A 594 9.77 29.76 -27.21
CA PRO A 594 10.83 29.70 -26.20
C PRO A 594 10.31 29.64 -24.76
N GLU A 595 9.22 30.34 -24.43
CA GLU A 595 8.61 30.29 -23.10
C GLU A 595 8.01 28.91 -22.78
N GLN A 596 7.45 28.22 -23.77
CA GLN A 596 6.92 26.87 -23.60
C GLN A 596 8.04 25.84 -23.41
N ILE A 597 9.17 26.01 -24.11
CA ILE A 597 10.39 25.21 -23.89
C ILE A 597 10.94 25.46 -22.48
N ARG A 598 11.01 26.72 -22.06
CA ARG A 598 11.41 27.11 -20.70
C ARG A 598 10.54 26.41 -19.65
N GLN A 599 9.22 26.45 -19.81
CA GLN A 599 8.28 25.76 -18.93
C GLN A 599 8.48 24.25 -18.91
N ALA A 600 8.69 23.62 -20.07
CA ALA A 600 8.91 22.18 -20.15
C ALA A 600 10.19 21.75 -19.40
N ILE A 601 11.28 22.49 -19.56
CA ILE A 601 12.56 22.21 -18.88
C ILE A 601 12.42 22.38 -17.36
N LEU A 602 11.85 23.49 -16.90
CA LEU A 602 11.63 23.72 -15.46
C LEU A 602 10.77 22.61 -14.84
N LYS A 603 9.73 22.17 -15.55
CA LYS A 603 8.89 21.07 -15.10
C LYS A 603 9.63 19.73 -15.07
N ALA A 604 10.50 19.48 -16.05
CA ALA A 604 11.34 18.28 -16.06
C ALA A 604 12.30 18.25 -14.86
N PHE A 605 12.84 19.39 -14.45
CA PHE A 605 13.71 19.52 -13.28
C PHE A 605 13.02 19.11 -11.97
N GLU A 606 11.69 19.26 -11.86
CA GLU A 606 10.92 18.81 -10.67
C GLU A 606 10.91 17.28 -10.49
N TYR A 607 11.26 16.52 -11.53
CA TYR A 607 11.36 15.06 -11.48
C TYR A 607 12.76 14.57 -11.13
N ASN A 608 13.76 15.46 -10.99
CA ASN A 608 15.13 15.06 -10.62
C ASN A 608 15.15 14.24 -9.32
N SER A 609 16.01 13.22 -9.28
CA SER A 609 16.18 12.32 -8.13
C SER A 609 14.98 11.45 -7.77
N ARG A 610 13.96 11.32 -8.64
CA ARG A 610 12.90 10.31 -8.48
C ARG A 610 13.40 8.95 -8.96
N ASP A 611 12.95 7.89 -8.30
CA ASP A 611 13.33 6.52 -8.65
C ASP A 611 12.77 6.10 -10.03
N TYR A 612 13.39 5.10 -10.65
CA TYR A 612 12.88 4.53 -11.90
C TYR A 612 11.70 3.59 -11.67
N ASP A 613 10.70 3.65 -12.56
CA ASP A 613 9.55 2.74 -12.47
C ASP A 613 9.73 1.47 -13.31
N PHE A 614 10.16 0.39 -12.66
CA PHE A 614 10.28 -0.94 -13.28
C PHE A 614 8.94 -1.63 -13.55
N ASN A 615 7.81 -1.10 -13.07
CA ASN A 615 6.47 -1.62 -13.34
C ASN A 615 5.78 -0.96 -14.54
N PHE A 616 6.37 0.09 -15.13
CA PHE A 616 5.77 0.87 -16.22
C PHE A 616 4.35 1.35 -15.88
N ASP A 617 4.17 1.87 -14.66
CA ASP A 617 2.93 2.35 -14.09
C ASP A 617 2.75 3.87 -14.23
N PHE A 618 2.29 4.30 -15.40
CA PHE A 618 2.01 5.71 -15.71
C PHE A 618 0.84 6.28 -14.87
N PHE A 619 0.17 5.46 -14.06
CA PHE A 619 -0.86 5.90 -13.14
C PHE A 619 -0.28 6.57 -11.89
N THR A 620 0.98 6.31 -11.52
CA THR A 620 1.68 7.03 -10.44
C THR A 620 2.76 7.96 -11.01
N ASP A 621 3.39 8.80 -10.18
CA ASP A 621 4.57 9.57 -10.63
C ASP A 621 5.67 9.68 -9.58
N ASP A 622 5.52 8.97 -8.45
CA ASP A 622 6.56 8.83 -7.43
C ASP A 622 7.81 8.14 -7.99
N LYS A 623 7.65 7.41 -9.09
CA LYS A 623 8.69 6.80 -9.92
C LYS A 623 8.42 7.13 -11.38
N ILE A 624 9.45 7.27 -12.20
CA ILE A 624 9.33 7.82 -13.56
C ILE A 624 9.97 6.90 -14.60
N VAL A 625 9.25 6.65 -15.69
CA VAL A 625 9.78 6.01 -16.92
C VAL A 625 10.38 7.06 -17.87
N CYS A 626 11.35 6.68 -18.71
CA CYS A 626 12.04 7.59 -19.62
C CYS A 626 11.12 8.39 -20.57
N SER A 627 10.12 7.76 -21.17
CA SER A 627 9.12 8.45 -22.02
C SER A 627 8.06 9.19 -21.21
N GLU A 628 7.82 8.78 -19.97
CA GLU A 628 6.92 9.46 -19.04
C GLU A 628 7.48 10.82 -18.62
N LEU A 629 8.80 10.91 -18.38
CA LEU A 629 9.49 12.18 -18.12
C LEU A 629 9.21 13.20 -19.24
N ILE A 630 9.33 12.75 -20.50
CA ILE A 630 9.06 13.59 -21.69
C ILE A 630 7.58 14.01 -21.73
N TYR A 631 6.67 13.07 -21.54
CA TYR A 631 5.23 13.36 -21.48
C TYR A 631 4.89 14.39 -20.41
N ARG A 632 5.43 14.23 -19.20
CA ARG A 632 5.18 15.12 -18.07
C ARG A 632 5.74 16.50 -18.30
N ALA A 633 6.96 16.60 -18.84
CA ALA A 633 7.61 17.86 -19.17
C ALA A 633 6.78 18.67 -20.19
N TYR A 634 6.32 18.03 -21.26
CA TYR A 634 5.67 18.75 -22.37
C TYR A 634 4.15 18.86 -22.28
N HIS A 635 3.46 18.11 -21.43
CA HIS A 635 2.00 18.23 -21.33
C HIS A 635 1.58 19.60 -20.75
N PRO A 636 0.58 20.30 -21.34
CA PRO A 636 -0.26 19.93 -22.50
C PRO A 636 0.25 20.48 -23.86
N MET A 637 1.44 21.07 -23.88
CA MET A 637 2.02 21.77 -25.03
C MET A 637 2.32 20.84 -26.23
N LEU A 638 2.64 19.57 -25.97
CA LEU A 638 2.88 18.56 -27.00
C LEU A 638 1.90 17.39 -26.83
N THR A 639 1.15 17.07 -27.88
CA THR A 639 0.23 15.93 -27.88
C THR A 639 0.99 14.65 -28.17
N MET A 640 0.88 13.64 -27.31
CA MET A 640 1.56 12.35 -27.45
C MET A 640 0.53 11.22 -27.58
N ASP A 641 0.84 10.25 -28.44
CA ASP A 641 -0.06 9.13 -28.72
C ASP A 641 0.06 8.09 -27.59
N ASN A 642 -1.06 7.75 -26.96
CA ASN A 642 -1.14 6.65 -26.00
C ASN A 642 -1.06 5.31 -26.74
N GLU A 643 -0.22 4.40 -26.24
CA GLU A 643 -0.10 3.02 -26.70
C GLU A 643 -0.40 2.05 -25.56
N THR A 644 -0.92 0.85 -25.88
CA THR A 644 -1.13 -0.20 -24.88
C THR A 644 0.03 -1.18 -24.87
N VAL A 645 0.78 -1.23 -23.77
CA VAL A 645 1.90 -2.16 -23.56
C VAL A 645 1.60 -3.01 -22.33
N LEU A 646 1.58 -4.35 -22.50
CA LEU A 646 1.26 -5.31 -21.43
C LEU A 646 -0.07 -5.00 -20.69
N GLY A 647 -1.05 -4.45 -21.40
CA GLY A 647 -2.37 -4.10 -20.85
C GLY A 647 -2.41 -2.76 -20.09
N LYS A 648 -1.33 -1.96 -20.12
CA LYS A 648 -1.28 -0.61 -19.56
C LYS A 648 -1.21 0.44 -20.66
N THR A 649 -1.87 1.58 -20.45
CA THR A 649 -1.82 2.75 -21.33
C THR A 649 -0.57 3.57 -21.00
N VAL A 650 0.35 3.70 -21.96
CA VAL A 650 1.66 4.34 -21.78
C VAL A 650 2.03 5.20 -22.99
N ILE A 651 2.97 6.13 -22.81
CA ILE A 651 3.68 6.75 -23.93
C ILE A 651 4.97 5.98 -24.16
N THR A 652 5.28 5.61 -25.40
CA THR A 652 6.53 4.88 -25.72
C THR A 652 7.52 5.79 -26.46
N PRO A 653 8.84 5.57 -26.30
CA PRO A 653 9.84 6.25 -27.13
C PRO A 653 9.59 6.03 -28.63
N LEU A 654 9.19 4.82 -29.01
CA LEU A 654 8.79 4.49 -30.38
C LEU A 654 7.62 5.33 -30.88
N GLY A 655 6.59 5.54 -30.04
CA GLY A 655 5.44 6.38 -30.35
C GLY A 655 5.85 7.82 -30.67
N LEU A 656 6.80 8.38 -29.93
CA LEU A 656 7.37 9.71 -30.20
C LEU A 656 8.05 9.77 -31.58
N GLY A 657 8.84 8.75 -31.93
CA GLY A 657 9.47 8.65 -33.25
C GLY A 657 8.47 8.48 -34.38
N ARG A 658 7.42 7.67 -34.19
CA ARG A 658 6.31 7.51 -35.14
C ARG A 658 5.53 8.81 -35.35
N LYS A 659 5.31 9.58 -34.28
CA LYS A 659 4.71 10.91 -34.38
C LYS A 659 5.58 11.84 -35.23
N CYS A 660 6.87 11.96 -34.94
CA CYS A 660 7.79 12.80 -35.70
C CYS A 660 7.83 12.42 -37.19
N THR A 661 7.87 11.13 -37.50
CA THR A 661 7.88 10.65 -38.88
C THR A 661 6.57 10.91 -39.63
N ARG A 662 5.43 10.72 -38.98
CA ARG A 662 4.10 11.02 -39.53
C ARG A 662 3.88 12.52 -39.78
N GLU A 663 4.44 13.36 -38.92
CA GLU A 663 4.27 14.82 -38.97
C GLU A 663 5.27 15.54 -39.87
N HIS A 664 6.30 14.83 -40.34
CA HIS A 664 7.35 15.42 -41.16
C HIS A 664 6.79 16.02 -42.45
N GLY A 665 7.10 17.30 -42.68
CA GLY A 665 6.61 18.06 -43.84
C GLY A 665 5.14 18.49 -43.77
N GLN A 666 4.42 18.18 -42.67
CA GLN A 666 3.02 18.59 -42.49
C GLN A 666 2.93 20.00 -41.88
N PRO A 667 2.04 20.88 -42.36
CA PRO A 667 1.89 22.25 -41.84
C PRO A 667 1.51 22.32 -40.35
N GLY A 668 0.88 21.28 -39.80
CA GLY A 668 0.47 21.18 -38.40
C GLY A 668 1.31 20.22 -37.55
N GLY A 669 2.47 19.77 -38.04
CA GLY A 669 3.35 18.89 -37.29
C GLY A 669 3.93 19.58 -36.05
N GLN A 670 3.88 18.93 -34.89
CA GLN A 670 4.40 19.46 -33.61
C GLN A 670 5.86 19.06 -33.38
N LEU A 671 6.35 18.00 -34.03
CA LEU A 671 7.74 17.55 -33.96
C LEU A 671 8.47 17.75 -35.29
N GLU A 672 9.69 18.26 -35.21
CA GLU A 672 10.62 18.41 -36.32
C GLU A 672 11.81 17.45 -36.20
N PHE A 673 12.29 16.97 -37.34
CA PHE A 673 13.50 16.16 -37.42
C PHE A 673 14.74 17.06 -37.32
N VAL A 674 15.66 16.77 -36.40
CA VAL A 674 16.94 17.50 -36.27
C VAL A 674 18.08 16.70 -36.88
N LEU A 675 18.33 15.50 -36.35
CA LEU A 675 19.39 14.61 -36.83
C LEU A 675 19.04 13.16 -36.55
N PHE A 676 19.63 12.26 -37.33
CA PHE A 676 19.63 10.83 -37.08
C PHE A 676 21.04 10.28 -37.31
N LEU A 677 21.61 9.70 -36.27
CA LEU A 677 22.83 8.90 -36.34
C LEU A 677 22.41 7.45 -36.52
N ASP A 678 22.57 6.96 -37.75
CA ASP A 678 22.19 5.61 -38.14
C ASP A 678 23.42 4.71 -38.25
N THR A 679 23.27 3.47 -37.82
CA THR A 679 24.24 2.41 -38.13
C THR A 679 23.60 1.42 -39.08
N ALA A 680 24.07 1.37 -40.32
CA ALA A 680 23.57 0.42 -41.30
C ALA A 680 23.86 -1.03 -40.88
N ALA A 681 23.02 -1.97 -41.31
CA ALA A 681 23.22 -3.40 -41.05
C ALA A 681 24.63 -3.85 -41.50
N GLY A 682 25.30 -4.67 -40.70
CA GLY A 682 26.67 -5.12 -40.91
C GLY A 682 27.78 -4.06 -40.69
N GLN A 683 27.46 -2.81 -40.34
CA GLN A 683 28.46 -1.76 -40.10
C GLN A 683 28.81 -1.61 -38.60
N SER A 684 30.01 -1.12 -38.33
CA SER A 684 30.54 -0.87 -36.99
C SER A 684 30.74 0.61 -36.66
N SER A 685 30.26 1.51 -37.52
CA SER A 685 30.31 2.96 -37.31
C SER A 685 29.00 3.60 -37.74
N ALA A 686 28.54 4.58 -36.96
CA ALA A 686 27.36 5.36 -37.28
C ALA A 686 27.68 6.42 -38.35
N HIS A 687 26.65 6.91 -39.04
CA HIS A 687 26.74 8.06 -39.94
C HIS A 687 25.52 8.96 -39.79
N PHE A 688 25.67 10.25 -40.12
CA PHE A 688 24.54 11.17 -40.18
C PHE A 688 23.65 10.81 -41.37
N ALA A 689 22.41 10.46 -41.05
CA ALA A 689 21.40 10.01 -41.99
C ALA A 689 20.27 11.05 -42.11
N ARG A 690 19.57 11.02 -43.24
CA ARG A 690 18.44 11.91 -43.51
C ARG A 690 17.14 11.30 -43.03
N MET A 691 16.09 12.12 -42.99
CA MET A 691 14.76 11.68 -42.57
C MET A 691 14.22 10.47 -43.37
N GLN A 692 14.55 10.35 -44.66
CA GLN A 692 14.16 9.19 -45.47
C GLN A 692 14.72 7.87 -44.94
N ASN A 693 15.87 7.91 -44.27
CA ASN A 693 16.49 6.73 -43.63
C ASN A 693 15.99 6.55 -42.18
N CYS A 694 15.56 7.63 -41.54
CA CYS A 694 14.99 7.61 -40.19
C CYS A 694 13.61 6.95 -40.15
N ALA A 695 12.71 7.27 -41.09
CA ALA A 695 11.34 6.75 -41.07
C ALA A 695 11.27 5.20 -41.06
N PRO A 696 12.05 4.46 -41.88
CA PRO A 696 12.11 3.00 -41.82
C PRO A 696 12.60 2.45 -40.47
N SER A 697 13.32 3.24 -39.65
CA SER A 697 13.80 2.77 -38.34
C SER A 697 12.67 2.53 -37.33
N MET A 698 11.49 3.10 -37.54
CA MET A 698 10.31 2.89 -36.68
C MET A 698 9.74 1.47 -36.79
N ASP A 699 10.02 0.79 -37.90
CA ASP A 699 9.52 -0.55 -38.19
C ASP A 699 10.64 -1.62 -38.16
N ARG A 700 11.87 -1.22 -37.84
CA ARG A 700 12.98 -2.18 -37.70
C ARG A 700 12.66 -3.20 -36.60
N PRO A 701 12.98 -4.48 -36.81
CA PRO A 701 12.76 -5.50 -35.79
C PRO A 701 13.59 -5.21 -34.54
N LYS A 702 13.13 -5.71 -33.38
CA LYS A 702 13.85 -5.55 -32.10
C LYS A 702 15.24 -6.19 -32.12
N ALA A 703 15.41 -7.23 -32.95
CA ALA A 703 16.65 -7.98 -33.07
C ALA A 703 17.86 -7.05 -33.25
N PHE A 704 19.01 -7.49 -32.72
CA PHE A 704 20.26 -6.78 -32.95
C PHE A 704 20.45 -6.66 -34.47
N ASN A 705 20.73 -5.46 -34.97
CA ASN A 705 21.09 -5.27 -36.38
C ASN A 705 22.33 -6.13 -36.64
N GLU A 706 22.13 -7.31 -37.23
CA GLU A 706 23.14 -8.10 -37.91
C GLU A 706 23.33 -7.56 -39.32
#